data_AF-A0A9P6U5M3-F1
#
_entry.id   AF-A0A9P6U5M3-F1
#
_cell.length_a   1.000
_cell.length_b   1.000
_cell.length_c   1.000
_cell.angle_alpha   90.00
_cell.angle_beta   90.00
_cell.angle_gamma   90.00
#
_symmetry.space_group_name_H-M   'P 1'
#
loop_
_entity.id
_entity.type
_entity.pdbx_description
1 polymer ?
#
loop_
_entity_poly.entity_id
_entity_poly.type
_entity_poly.pdbx_seq_one_letter_code
_entity_poly.pdbx_strand_id
1 'polypeptide(L)'
;MLHLPNLKFPSKLHCQKVASHLPPATLCGSILLAKGQVSLNRDNTDTELQFHQESNFFYLTGIDEPDYYFVYHFATSTSYLIAPDIDLRHTVWKGPVLSDDELLRRFDVDHVVRYSNLLHLLKNTLKPRHIYGWNEPENGPALEDKVLEHELRHYIIHRLIRPKHCQHLIRPKCCQHRDIDDENNGNGGKEEEEEEGDADSLYEAFVLARIHKSPIELALSREATRISSDAHRLVMQRARVGMYEYQLEHLFRYECGRRGGRTQGYLPIVGRGVNAAYLHYTRNNERIQHGDLVLIDAACEFEGYTSDITRTFPVSGRFSTEQAEIYQLVAEMQNSVLRTMKAGVDWKEMAQLSREIGLQGLKKLGIVVGADEDLRCKNIIALFYPHGLGHLLGLNVHDDGLGLSASEPPIDRDQRRPREKKRPERAHNSRVLFMNSATAAATTATTTTTNESSAVEIHAHRAHAAYPTAHPSLQDEGAAFLQELLTEHPLPPPSTRRHQRAAGSPSSSSSSSSAPHAATTFYATPGTLLQPGMLLTVEPGIYFSPLVLSIALQDPTISQHLDADVLRRYMSVGGVRIEDVVYIRPNDGLVENITSAPKALAEVEAVVQEAIRERAKDECRPSLASSLEGGKDDAAVKKLAPPSMNEKEDLQQQQEQEQNCRRQSSLPKTKRVGLLKRMWRALKSLV
;
A
#
# COMPACT_ATOMS: atom_id res chain seq x y z
N MET A 1 10.99 -8.81 16.31
CA MET A 1 12.19 -9.38 16.99
C MET A 1 12.11 -9.37 18.52
N LEU A 2 11.10 -8.75 19.12
CA LEU A 2 10.91 -8.69 20.58
C LEU A 2 10.70 -10.05 21.29
N HIS A 3 10.60 -11.15 20.54
CA HIS A 3 10.33 -12.50 21.06
C HIS A 3 11.43 -13.53 20.78
N LEU A 4 12.54 -13.15 20.14
CA LEU A 4 13.69 -14.03 19.89
C LEU A 4 14.95 -13.40 20.52
N PRO A 5 15.18 -13.59 21.84
CA PRO A 5 16.15 -12.82 22.62
C PRO A 5 17.63 -12.98 22.19
N ASN A 6 17.92 -13.93 21.31
CA ASN A 6 19.29 -14.24 20.87
C ASN A 6 19.56 -13.92 19.38
N LEU A 7 18.61 -13.31 18.67
CA LEU A 7 18.77 -13.00 17.25
C LEU A 7 18.83 -11.49 17.03
N LYS A 8 19.93 -11.00 16.46
CA LYS A 8 20.07 -9.61 16.01
C LYS A 8 19.39 -9.40 14.68
N PHE A 9 18.88 -8.19 14.43
CA PHE A 9 18.48 -7.78 13.09
C PHE A 9 19.71 -7.80 12.17
N PRO A 10 19.65 -8.45 10.99
CA PRO A 10 20.84 -8.77 10.22
C PRO A 10 21.25 -7.61 9.30
N SER A 11 21.54 -6.45 9.89
CA SER A 11 21.88 -5.23 9.16
C SER A 11 23.04 -5.41 8.19
N LYS A 12 24.13 -6.08 8.61
CA LYS A 12 25.28 -6.32 7.74
C LYS A 12 24.96 -7.23 6.56
N LEU A 13 24.17 -8.29 6.77
CA LEU A 13 23.74 -9.17 5.69
C LEU A 13 22.97 -8.37 4.63
N HIS A 14 22.04 -7.53 5.05
CA HIS A 14 21.27 -6.70 4.13
C HIS A 14 22.14 -5.66 3.40
N CYS A 15 23.12 -5.05 4.09
CA CYS A 15 24.10 -4.18 3.45
C CYS A 15 24.95 -4.93 2.41
N GLN A 16 25.35 -6.17 2.71
CA GLN A 16 26.12 -7.01 1.77
C GLN A 16 25.29 -7.41 0.56
N LYS A 17 24.01 -7.73 0.73
CA LYS A 17 23.07 -7.99 -0.38
C LYS A 17 22.92 -6.76 -1.29
N VAL A 18 22.81 -5.56 -0.73
CA VAL A 18 22.76 -4.32 -1.55
C VAL A 18 24.10 -4.10 -2.25
N ALA A 19 25.21 -4.28 -1.54
CA ALA A 19 26.55 -4.09 -2.10
C ALA A 19 26.84 -5.04 -3.27
N SER A 20 26.34 -6.28 -3.26
CA SER A 20 26.57 -7.25 -4.33
C SER A 20 25.92 -6.88 -5.66
N HIS A 21 24.97 -5.94 -5.68
CA HIS A 21 24.36 -5.43 -6.91
C HIS A 21 24.99 -4.13 -7.41
N LEU A 22 25.84 -3.48 -6.61
CA LEU A 22 26.53 -2.26 -6.99
C LEU A 22 27.84 -2.57 -7.74
N PRO A 23 28.29 -1.70 -8.67
CA PRO A 23 29.54 -1.91 -9.39
C PRO A 23 30.75 -2.03 -8.42
N PRO A 24 31.53 -3.12 -8.45
CA PRO A 24 32.62 -3.35 -7.49
C PRO A 24 33.67 -2.23 -7.47
N ALA A 25 34.01 -1.68 -8.65
CA ALA A 25 34.99 -0.61 -8.82
C ALA A 25 34.65 0.67 -8.03
N THR A 26 33.37 0.93 -7.79
CA THR A 26 32.89 2.13 -7.09
C THR A 26 32.72 1.93 -5.58
N LEU A 27 32.90 0.70 -5.06
CA LEU A 27 32.74 0.43 -3.62
C LEU A 27 33.98 0.79 -2.80
N CYS A 28 35.17 0.79 -3.41
CA CYS A 28 36.42 1.08 -2.70
C CYS A 28 36.47 2.55 -2.24
N GLY A 29 36.54 2.76 -0.93
CA GLY A 29 36.53 4.09 -0.32
C GLY A 29 35.16 4.78 -0.33
N SER A 30 34.09 4.05 -0.65
CA SER A 30 32.72 4.55 -0.64
C SER A 30 31.96 4.10 0.60
N ILE A 31 30.93 4.86 0.96
CA ILE A 31 29.98 4.50 2.01
C ILE A 31 28.55 4.51 1.48
N LEU A 32 27.68 3.75 2.13
CA LEU A 32 26.23 3.97 2.10
C LEU A 32 25.88 4.90 3.26
N LEU A 33 25.12 5.97 2.98
CA LEU A 33 24.53 6.86 3.96
C LEU A 33 23.01 6.87 3.75
N ALA A 34 22.30 6.28 4.71
CA ALA A 34 20.84 6.23 4.72
C ALA A 34 20.29 7.17 5.79
N LYS A 35 19.19 7.84 5.46
CA LYS A 35 18.44 8.68 6.40
C LYS A 35 17.08 8.02 6.64
N GLY A 36 16.73 7.82 7.90
CA GLY A 36 15.41 7.35 8.31
C GLY A 36 14.33 8.41 8.17
N GLN A 37 13.09 7.97 8.31
CA GLN A 37 11.91 8.80 8.29
C GLN A 37 11.86 9.70 9.54
N VAL A 38 11.23 10.86 9.37
CA VAL A 38 10.98 11.82 10.46
C VAL A 38 9.53 11.74 10.92
N SER A 39 9.26 12.16 12.14
CA SER A 39 7.85 12.28 12.60
C SER A 39 7.13 13.37 11.82
N LEU A 40 5.92 13.06 11.35
CA LEU A 40 5.07 14.01 10.62
C LEU A 40 3.88 14.41 11.48
N ASN A 41 3.47 15.67 11.36
CA ASN A 41 2.28 16.18 12.02
C ASN A 41 1.15 16.41 11.02
N ARG A 42 -0.09 16.35 11.51
CA ARG A 42 -1.26 16.72 10.73
C ARG A 42 -1.28 18.23 10.50
N ASP A 43 -1.16 18.63 9.23
CA ASP A 43 -1.20 20.02 8.79
C ASP A 43 -0.21 20.89 9.59
N ASN A 44 -0.69 21.98 10.20
CA ASN A 44 0.07 22.87 11.07
C ASN A 44 -0.21 22.67 12.56
N THR A 45 -0.65 21.46 12.96
CA THR A 45 -0.96 21.11 14.35
C THR A 45 0.18 20.35 15.03
N ASP A 46 0.05 20.08 16.33
CA ASP A 46 0.92 19.20 17.11
C ASP A 46 0.44 17.74 17.14
N THR A 47 -0.56 17.38 16.33
CA THR A 47 -1.07 16.01 16.23
C THR A 47 -0.17 15.18 15.33
N GLU A 48 0.69 14.36 15.94
CA GLU A 48 1.54 13.41 15.23
C GLU A 48 0.71 12.39 14.43
N LEU A 49 1.12 12.17 13.19
CA LEU A 49 0.66 11.06 12.38
C LEU A 49 1.29 9.76 12.88
N GLN A 50 0.64 8.64 12.58
CA GLN A 50 1.23 7.33 12.86
C GLN A 50 2.56 7.20 12.11
N PHE A 51 3.64 6.99 12.86
CA PHE A 51 4.97 6.81 12.29
C PHE A 51 5.03 5.50 11.51
N HIS A 52 5.71 5.55 10.37
CA HIS A 52 6.06 4.41 9.53
C HIS A 52 7.42 4.69 8.90
N GLN A 53 8.35 3.76 9.03
CA GLN A 53 9.73 3.93 8.59
C GLN A 53 9.86 3.87 7.07
N GLU A 54 10.85 4.56 6.50
CA GLU A 54 11.19 4.38 5.09
C GLU A 54 11.73 2.96 4.84
N SER A 55 11.15 2.25 3.86
CA SER A 55 11.35 0.81 3.70
C SER A 55 12.81 0.41 3.45
N ASN A 56 13.60 1.16 2.69
CA ASN A 56 15.02 0.83 2.49
C ASN A 56 15.85 1.07 3.76
N PHE A 57 15.54 2.12 4.52
CA PHE A 57 16.16 2.36 5.82
C PHE A 57 15.81 1.24 6.81
N PHE A 58 14.54 0.85 6.89
CA PHE A 58 14.09 -0.26 7.72
C PHE A 58 14.75 -1.57 7.27
N TYR A 59 14.84 -1.83 5.96
CA TYR A 59 15.54 -2.99 5.42
C TYR A 59 16.98 -3.07 5.94
N LEU A 60 17.73 -1.98 5.95
CA LEU A 60 19.11 -2.00 6.44
C LEU A 60 19.22 -2.11 7.96
N THR A 61 18.29 -1.53 8.71
CA THR A 61 18.51 -1.24 10.15
C THR A 61 17.55 -1.96 11.08
N GLY A 62 16.33 -2.26 10.66
CA GLY A 62 15.24 -2.73 11.51
C GLY A 62 14.75 -1.70 12.53
N ILE A 63 15.20 -0.44 12.42
CA ILE A 63 14.86 0.63 13.35
C ILE A 63 13.49 1.22 12.98
N ASP A 64 12.53 1.05 13.87
CA ASP A 64 11.17 1.59 13.77
C ASP A 64 10.99 2.84 14.66
N GLU A 65 12.00 3.71 14.65
CA GLU A 65 12.01 4.99 15.37
C GLU A 65 12.46 6.10 14.41
N PRO A 66 11.95 7.34 14.59
CA PRO A 66 12.27 8.46 13.72
C PRO A 66 13.70 8.98 13.93
N ASP A 67 14.18 9.76 12.96
CA ASP A 67 15.37 10.63 13.07
C ASP A 67 16.72 9.92 13.19
N TYR A 68 16.77 8.60 12.95
CA TYR A 68 18.01 7.86 12.83
C TYR A 68 18.67 8.04 11.45
N TYR A 69 20.00 7.92 11.43
CA TYR A 69 20.78 7.73 10.20
C TYR A 69 21.55 6.42 10.28
N PHE A 70 22.04 5.94 9.15
CA PHE A 70 22.84 4.74 9.09
C PHE A 70 23.98 4.91 8.08
N VAL A 71 25.17 4.47 8.48
CA VAL A 71 26.36 4.50 7.64
C VAL A 71 26.95 3.11 7.53
N TYR A 72 27.21 2.66 6.31
CA TYR A 72 27.92 1.42 6.04
C TYR A 72 29.14 1.66 5.16
N HIS A 73 30.31 1.26 5.64
CA HIS A 73 31.56 1.39 4.90
C HIS A 73 31.86 0.09 4.16
N PHE A 74 31.69 0.11 2.83
CA PHE A 74 31.72 -1.11 2.00
C PHE A 74 33.03 -1.89 2.12
N ALA A 75 34.17 -1.22 2.01
CA ALA A 75 35.47 -1.89 1.98
C ALA A 75 35.85 -2.56 3.31
N THR A 76 35.36 -2.05 4.44
CA THR A 76 35.67 -2.60 5.78
C THR A 76 34.51 -3.40 6.36
N SER A 77 33.35 -3.42 5.67
CA SER A 77 32.09 -3.96 6.19
C SER A 77 31.72 -3.43 7.59
N THR A 78 32.09 -2.17 7.87
CA THR A 78 31.85 -1.53 9.17
C THR A 78 30.56 -0.71 9.12
N SER A 79 29.72 -0.86 10.13
CA SER A 79 28.39 -0.27 10.22
C SER A 79 28.25 0.65 11.44
N TYR A 80 27.66 1.82 11.22
CA TYR A 80 27.41 2.83 12.24
C TYR A 80 25.92 3.17 12.24
N LEU A 81 25.24 2.89 13.34
CA LEU A 81 23.90 3.41 13.58
C LEU A 81 24.03 4.79 14.23
N ILE A 82 23.38 5.79 13.62
CA ILE A 82 23.42 7.17 14.09
C ILE A 82 22.12 7.45 14.83
N ALA A 83 22.18 7.45 16.16
CA ALA A 83 21.03 7.71 17.02
C ALA A 83 20.83 9.23 17.22
N PRO A 84 19.57 9.70 17.35
CA PRO A 84 19.30 11.10 17.65
C PRO A 84 19.89 11.51 19.00
N ASP A 85 20.19 12.81 19.13
CA ASP A 85 20.55 13.42 20.40
C ASP A 85 19.26 13.61 21.23
N ILE A 86 19.07 12.75 22.23
CA ILE A 86 17.87 12.78 23.09
C ILE A 86 18.15 13.55 24.37
N ASP A 87 17.35 14.59 24.63
CA ASP A 87 17.42 15.37 25.86
C ASP A 87 16.46 14.87 26.95
N LEU A 88 16.58 15.45 28.15
CA LEU A 88 15.71 15.11 29.28
C LEU A 88 14.24 15.43 28.97
N ARG A 89 13.98 16.48 28.20
CA ARG A 89 12.63 16.88 27.83
C ARG A 89 11.98 15.77 27.00
N HIS A 90 12.59 15.36 25.90
CA HIS A 90 12.10 14.26 25.06
C HIS A 90 11.79 13.02 25.92
N THR A 91 12.70 12.62 26.80
CA THR A 91 12.51 11.46 27.67
C THR A 91 11.27 11.58 28.58
N VAL A 92 11.01 12.76 29.13
CA VAL A 92 9.82 13.02 29.96
C VAL A 92 8.52 12.98 29.14
N TRP A 93 8.56 13.44 27.89
CA TRP A 93 7.36 13.55 27.04
C TRP A 93 7.06 12.27 26.23
N LYS A 94 8.09 11.55 25.78
CA LYS A 94 7.99 10.41 24.86
C LYS A 94 8.38 9.07 25.50
N GLY A 95 9.00 9.10 26.68
CA GLY A 95 9.54 7.92 27.35
C GLY A 95 11.01 7.67 27.01
N PRO A 96 11.62 6.64 27.64
CA PRO A 96 13.00 6.28 27.39
C PRO A 96 13.17 5.71 25.97
N VAL A 97 14.29 6.06 25.34
CA VAL A 97 14.77 5.42 24.10
C VAL A 97 15.72 4.28 24.43
N LEU A 98 16.01 3.43 23.44
CA LEU A 98 17.01 2.37 23.60
C LEU A 98 18.38 2.96 23.91
N SER A 99 19.06 2.38 24.89
CA SER A 99 20.47 2.66 25.17
C SER A 99 21.37 2.12 24.07
N ASP A 100 22.60 2.64 23.98
CA ASP A 100 23.58 2.19 22.97
C ASP A 100 23.88 0.69 23.11
N ASP A 101 23.92 0.17 24.34
CA ASP A 101 24.08 -1.27 24.62
C ASP A 101 22.87 -2.10 24.20
N GLU A 102 21.65 -1.55 24.28
CA GLU A 102 20.45 -2.22 23.77
C GLU A 102 20.42 -2.24 22.24
N LEU A 103 20.80 -1.13 21.61
CA LEU A 103 20.92 -1.04 20.15
C LEU A 103 21.95 -2.05 19.63
N LEU A 104 23.15 -2.08 20.21
CA LEU A 104 24.22 -3.04 19.84
C LEU A 104 23.82 -4.49 20.10
N ARG A 105 22.97 -4.76 21.10
CA ARG A 105 22.45 -6.11 21.37
C ARG A 105 21.35 -6.54 20.41
N ARG A 106 20.52 -5.61 19.93
CA ARG A 106 19.35 -5.90 19.09
C ARG A 106 19.65 -5.87 17.59
N PHE A 107 20.58 -5.04 17.15
CA PHE A 107 20.88 -4.79 15.74
C PHE A 107 22.33 -5.17 15.44
N ASP A 108 22.57 -5.82 14.31
CA ASP A 108 23.92 -6.23 13.88
C ASP A 108 24.69 -5.03 13.31
N VAL A 109 25.01 -4.09 14.20
CA VAL A 109 25.80 -2.88 13.91
C VAL A 109 27.08 -2.86 14.76
N ASP A 110 28.17 -2.27 14.23
CA ASP A 110 29.46 -2.23 14.94
C ASP A 110 29.53 -1.10 15.96
N HIS A 111 28.94 0.04 15.62
CA HIS A 111 29.02 1.25 16.43
C HIS A 111 27.67 1.97 16.48
N VAL A 112 27.40 2.60 17.63
CA VAL A 112 26.34 3.59 17.78
C VAL A 112 26.99 4.94 17.98
N VAL A 113 26.57 5.93 17.20
CA VAL A 113 27.11 7.30 17.23
C VAL A 113 25.93 8.27 17.37
N ARG A 114 26.11 9.37 18.10
CA ARG A 114 25.07 10.40 18.19
C ARG A 114 25.05 11.28 16.95
N TYR A 115 23.88 11.77 16.57
CA TYR A 115 23.68 12.60 15.39
C TYR A 115 24.61 13.82 15.34
N SER A 116 24.80 14.50 16.48
CA SER A 116 25.75 15.61 16.68
C SER A 116 27.19 15.28 16.24
N ASN A 117 27.58 14.00 16.23
CA ASN A 117 28.90 13.53 15.81
C ASN A 117 28.96 12.98 14.37
N LEU A 118 27.84 12.93 13.64
CA LEU A 118 27.79 12.39 12.28
C LEU A 118 28.74 13.15 11.33
N LEU A 119 28.72 14.48 11.36
CA LEU A 119 29.58 15.27 10.49
C LEU A 119 31.06 15.05 10.80
N HIS A 120 31.41 14.91 12.08
CA HIS A 120 32.77 14.58 12.52
C HIS A 120 33.19 13.19 12.03
N LEU A 121 32.32 12.18 12.19
CA LEU A 121 32.54 10.83 11.68
C LEU A 121 32.86 10.84 10.19
N LEU A 122 32.06 11.54 9.38
CA LEU A 122 32.25 11.63 7.94
C LEU A 122 33.54 12.39 7.56
N LYS A 123 33.77 13.58 8.12
CA LYS A 123 34.92 14.44 7.76
C LYS A 123 36.26 13.92 8.26
N ASN A 124 36.31 13.34 9.46
CA ASN A 124 37.57 13.10 10.16
C ASN A 124 37.91 11.61 10.30
N THR A 125 36.91 10.73 10.36
CA THR A 125 37.12 9.30 10.58
C THR A 125 37.01 8.54 9.27
N LEU A 126 35.85 8.56 8.62
CA LEU A 126 35.57 7.74 7.43
C LEU A 126 36.16 8.33 6.15
N LYS A 127 36.10 9.67 5.99
CA LYS A 127 36.60 10.39 4.81
C LYS A 127 36.22 9.73 3.48
N PRO A 128 34.93 9.43 3.25
CA PRO A 128 34.52 8.71 2.06
C PRO A 128 34.88 9.48 0.79
N ARG A 129 35.36 8.75 -0.21
CA ARG A 129 35.57 9.27 -1.57
C ARG A 129 34.22 9.55 -2.23
N HIS A 130 33.28 8.62 -2.07
CA HIS A 130 31.93 8.73 -2.60
C HIS A 130 30.87 8.25 -1.59
N ILE A 131 29.66 8.78 -1.73
CA ILE A 131 28.51 8.45 -0.89
C ILE A 131 27.38 7.92 -1.78
N TYR A 132 26.96 6.70 -1.50
CA TYR A 132 25.68 6.16 -1.93
C TYR A 132 24.61 6.58 -0.92
N GLY A 133 23.64 7.39 -1.33
CA GLY A 133 22.54 7.80 -0.46
C GLY A 133 21.32 8.22 -1.27
N TRP A 134 20.17 8.20 -0.63
CA TRP A 134 18.92 8.74 -1.16
C TRP A 134 18.41 9.84 -0.25
N ASN A 135 17.50 10.65 -0.79
CA ASN A 135 16.99 11.89 -0.21
C ASN A 135 18.00 13.03 -0.26
N GLU A 136 17.68 14.07 -1.03
CA GLU A 136 18.15 15.40 -0.69
C GLU A 136 17.64 15.71 0.73
N PRO A 137 18.48 16.22 1.64
CA PRO A 137 18.04 16.64 2.97
C PRO A 137 17.23 17.95 2.84
N GLU A 138 16.01 17.84 2.32
CA GLU A 138 15.04 18.95 2.32
C GLU A 138 14.09 18.88 3.53
N ASN A 139 13.95 17.70 4.14
CA ASN A 139 13.06 17.48 5.28
C ASN A 139 13.76 16.71 6.42
N GLY A 140 14.93 17.18 6.88
CA GLY A 140 15.55 16.72 8.14
C GLY A 140 14.59 16.86 9.32
N PRO A 141 14.80 16.14 10.45
CA PRO A 141 14.25 16.66 11.71
C PRO A 141 14.65 18.11 11.80
N ALA A 142 13.69 19.00 12.10
CA ALA A 142 14.00 20.41 12.28
C ALA A 142 15.00 20.52 13.43
N LEU A 143 16.28 20.65 13.10
CA LEU A 143 17.31 20.85 14.09
C LEU A 143 17.10 22.23 14.71
N GLU A 144 17.29 22.33 16.02
CA GLU A 144 17.56 23.63 16.64
C GLU A 144 18.83 24.24 16.01
N ASP A 145 19.81 23.40 15.67
CA ASP A 145 21.05 23.79 14.99
C ASP A 145 20.99 23.63 13.46
N LYS A 146 20.41 24.65 12.82
CA LYS A 146 20.35 24.78 11.36
C LYS A 146 21.73 24.85 10.68
N VAL A 147 22.80 25.15 11.44
CA VAL A 147 24.16 25.26 10.89
C VAL A 147 24.73 23.87 10.64
N LEU A 148 24.63 22.97 11.62
CA LEU A 148 25.07 21.58 11.47
C LEU A 148 24.35 20.89 10.31
N GLU A 149 23.05 21.10 10.17
CA GLU A 149 22.25 20.55 9.06
C GLU A 149 22.77 21.04 7.70
N HIS A 150 23.00 22.34 7.60
CA HIS A 150 23.49 22.97 6.37
C HIS A 150 24.88 22.45 5.99
N GLU A 151 25.80 22.37 6.95
CA GLU A 151 27.14 21.83 6.72
C GLU A 151 27.13 20.36 6.30
N LEU A 152 26.28 19.55 6.94
CA LEU A 152 26.11 18.14 6.61
C LEU A 152 25.54 17.99 5.20
N ARG A 153 24.48 18.73 4.86
CA ARG A 153 23.89 18.76 3.50
C ARG A 153 24.95 19.13 2.47
N HIS A 154 25.70 20.20 2.71
CA HIS A 154 26.75 20.64 1.80
C HIS A 154 27.85 19.57 1.64
N TYR A 155 28.30 18.96 2.75
CA TYR A 155 29.31 17.90 2.70
C TYR A 155 28.86 16.69 1.87
N ILE A 156 27.62 16.24 2.06
CA ILE A 156 27.03 15.09 1.38
C ILE A 156 26.89 15.38 -0.12
N ILE A 157 26.28 16.49 -0.51
CA ILE A 157 25.97 16.82 -1.91
C ILE A 157 27.21 16.77 -2.81
N HIS A 158 28.36 17.23 -2.32
CA HIS A 158 29.61 17.23 -3.08
C HIS A 158 30.27 15.85 -3.23
N ARG A 159 29.76 14.81 -2.54
CA ARG A 159 30.29 13.44 -2.56
C ARG A 159 29.27 12.39 -3.00
N LEU A 160 28.01 12.78 -3.20
CA LEU A 160 26.98 11.87 -3.68
C LEU A 160 27.34 11.31 -5.06
N ILE A 161 27.24 9.99 -5.21
CA ILE A 161 27.28 9.35 -6.51
C ILE A 161 25.99 9.69 -7.24
N ARG A 162 26.13 10.37 -8.37
CA ARG A 162 25.02 10.64 -9.28
C ARG A 162 25.08 9.59 -10.39
N PRO A 163 23.98 8.86 -10.67
CA PRO A 163 23.93 7.98 -11.83
C PRO A 163 24.30 8.75 -13.10
N LYS A 164 25.02 8.10 -14.03
CA LYS A 164 25.47 8.71 -15.30
C LYS A 164 24.31 9.28 -16.15
N HIS A 165 23.05 8.95 -15.84
CA HIS A 165 21.85 9.41 -16.55
C HIS A 165 20.96 10.42 -15.80
N CYS A 166 21.30 10.86 -14.59
CA CYS A 166 20.54 11.89 -13.86
C CYS A 166 20.94 13.34 -14.21
N GLN A 167 21.24 13.65 -15.47
CA GLN A 167 21.47 15.05 -15.91
C GLN A 167 20.19 15.78 -16.35
N HIS A 168 19.04 15.10 -16.43
CA HIS A 168 17.83 15.70 -17.03
C HIS A 168 16.63 15.92 -16.11
N LEU A 169 16.74 15.66 -14.80
CA LEU A 169 15.67 16.00 -13.87
C LEU A 169 16.22 16.81 -12.68
N ILE A 170 15.75 18.06 -12.64
CA ILE A 170 15.74 19.01 -11.52
C ILE A 170 17.01 19.87 -11.31
N ARG A 171 17.05 21.01 -12.02
CA ARG A 171 17.33 22.34 -11.43
C ARG A 171 16.41 23.37 -12.10
N PRO A 172 15.61 24.15 -11.35
CA PRO A 172 15.20 25.46 -11.84
C PRO A 172 16.47 26.32 -11.89
N LYS A 173 16.80 26.83 -13.07
CA LYS A 173 17.83 27.85 -13.27
C LYS A 173 17.49 29.06 -12.38
N CYS A 174 18.22 29.26 -11.29
CA CYS A 174 18.39 30.60 -10.76
C CYS A 174 19.62 31.20 -11.42
N CYS A 175 19.40 32.39 -11.96
CA CYS A 175 20.25 33.07 -12.91
C CYS A 175 21.50 33.67 -12.27
N GLN A 176 22.50 33.94 -13.13
CA GLN A 176 23.50 35.02 -13.04
C GLN A 176 24.82 34.74 -12.29
N HIS A 177 25.88 34.34 -12.99
CA HIS A 177 26.95 35.24 -13.50
C HIS A 177 27.98 34.44 -14.31
N ARG A 178 28.66 35.16 -15.22
CA ARG A 178 29.63 34.70 -16.22
C ARG A 178 30.98 34.34 -15.57
N ASP A 179 31.73 33.45 -16.20
CA ASP A 179 33.09 33.69 -16.77
C ASP A 179 33.65 32.32 -17.24
N ILE A 180 33.87 32.10 -18.54
CA ILE A 180 35.10 32.34 -19.34
C ILE A 180 36.12 31.20 -19.19
N ASP A 181 36.35 30.55 -20.34
CA ASP A 181 37.52 29.81 -20.86
C ASP A 181 38.12 28.62 -20.07
N ASP A 182 38.16 27.44 -20.68
CA ASP A 182 39.44 26.92 -21.21
C ASP A 182 39.28 25.72 -22.15
N GLU A 183 40.11 25.74 -23.19
CA GLU A 183 40.16 24.83 -24.34
C GLU A 183 40.90 23.52 -24.03
N ASN A 184 40.61 22.51 -24.87
CA ASN A 184 41.53 21.48 -25.39
C ASN A 184 42.51 20.81 -24.41
N ASN A 185 42.27 19.53 -24.13
CA ASN A 185 43.31 18.53 -24.43
C ASN A 185 42.71 17.14 -24.66
N GLY A 186 42.96 16.59 -25.85
CA GLY A 186 42.66 15.20 -26.16
C GLY A 186 43.78 14.29 -25.64
N ASN A 187 43.42 13.15 -25.05
CA ASN A 187 44.20 11.93 -25.23
C ASN A 187 43.41 10.67 -24.85
N GLY A 188 43.51 9.66 -25.72
CA GLY A 188 43.42 8.23 -25.43
C GLY A 188 42.30 7.75 -24.50
N GLY A 189 41.12 7.47 -25.06
CA GLY A 189 40.17 6.56 -24.45
C GLY A 189 40.81 5.18 -24.34
N LYS A 190 41.28 4.82 -23.14
CA LYS A 190 41.29 3.42 -22.74
C LYS A 190 39.82 3.05 -22.59
N GLU A 191 39.36 2.12 -23.41
CA GLU A 191 38.18 1.32 -23.07
C GLU A 191 38.55 0.61 -21.76
N GLU A 192 38.18 1.21 -20.63
CA GLU A 192 38.21 0.53 -19.34
C GLU A 192 37.19 -0.59 -19.44
N GLU A 193 37.68 -1.83 -19.36
CA GLU A 193 36.84 -3.02 -19.24
C GLU A 193 35.83 -2.78 -18.11
N GLU A 194 34.54 -2.73 -18.45
CA GLU A 194 33.46 -2.56 -17.49
C GLU A 194 33.40 -3.80 -16.59
N GLU A 195 33.87 -3.68 -15.35
CA GLU A 195 33.65 -4.70 -14.32
C GLU A 195 32.17 -4.65 -13.89
N GLU A 196 31.41 -5.64 -14.35
CA GLU A 196 29.94 -5.71 -14.26
C GLU A 196 29.43 -5.79 -12.81
N GLY A 197 28.76 -4.74 -12.36
CA GLY A 197 27.67 -4.84 -11.37
C GLY A 197 26.34 -4.80 -12.10
N ASP A 198 25.33 -5.51 -11.58
CA ASP A 198 24.04 -5.69 -12.27
C ASP A 198 23.13 -4.44 -12.25
N ALA A 199 23.40 -3.46 -11.38
CA ALA A 199 22.57 -2.26 -11.21
C ALA A 199 23.33 -0.95 -11.44
N ASP A 200 22.68 -0.01 -12.12
CA ASP A 200 23.20 1.31 -12.47
C ASP A 200 22.99 2.36 -11.36
N SER A 201 22.14 2.05 -10.38
CA SER A 201 21.78 2.95 -9.28
C SER A 201 21.64 2.25 -7.92
N LEU A 202 21.77 3.02 -6.83
CA LEU A 202 21.52 2.54 -5.47
C LEU A 202 20.09 2.02 -5.29
N TYR A 203 19.12 2.69 -5.92
CA TYR A 203 17.73 2.28 -5.88
C TYR A 203 17.55 0.89 -6.48
N GLU A 204 18.10 0.64 -7.67
CA GLU A 204 18.05 -0.69 -8.30
C GLU A 204 18.71 -1.76 -7.45
N ALA A 205 19.87 -1.47 -6.84
CA ALA A 205 20.54 -2.39 -5.94
C ALA A 205 19.67 -2.77 -4.72
N PHE A 206 18.89 -1.82 -4.16
CA PHE A 206 17.91 -2.13 -3.12
C PHE A 206 16.78 -3.02 -3.62
N VAL A 207 16.23 -2.71 -4.79
CA VAL A 207 15.14 -3.51 -5.37
C VAL A 207 15.62 -4.95 -5.57
N LEU A 208 16.76 -5.15 -6.24
CA LEU A 208 17.34 -6.47 -6.47
C LEU A 208 17.61 -7.24 -5.15
N ALA A 209 18.16 -6.56 -4.13
CA ALA A 209 18.41 -7.16 -2.83
C ALA A 209 17.13 -7.58 -2.08
N ARG A 210 16.02 -6.85 -2.28
CA ARG A 210 14.74 -7.08 -1.60
C ARG A 210 13.86 -8.13 -2.28
N ILE A 211 14.11 -8.42 -3.56
CA ILE A 211 13.37 -9.47 -4.30
C ILE A 211 13.51 -10.83 -3.60
N HIS A 212 14.74 -11.21 -3.22
CA HIS A 212 15.03 -12.49 -2.60
C HIS A 212 15.03 -12.40 -1.07
N LYS A 213 14.01 -12.97 -0.44
CA LYS A 213 13.79 -12.88 1.01
C LYS A 213 14.79 -13.75 1.75
N SER A 214 15.54 -13.18 2.69
CA SER A 214 16.36 -13.94 3.62
C SER A 214 15.50 -14.72 4.63
N PRO A 215 16.06 -15.70 5.37
CA PRO A 215 15.28 -16.49 6.31
C PRO A 215 14.52 -15.67 7.38
N ILE A 216 15.09 -14.55 7.84
CA ILE A 216 14.40 -13.69 8.81
C ILE A 216 13.26 -12.91 8.17
N GLU A 217 13.43 -12.44 6.92
CA GLU A 217 12.42 -11.71 6.17
C GLU A 217 11.21 -12.62 5.94
N LEU A 218 11.47 -13.86 5.49
CA LEU A 218 10.43 -14.87 5.31
C LEU A 218 9.71 -15.20 6.62
N ALA A 219 10.42 -15.27 7.76
CA ALA A 219 9.79 -15.53 9.04
C ALA A 219 8.84 -14.39 9.47
N LEU A 220 9.23 -13.14 9.25
CA LEU A 220 8.39 -11.97 9.52
C LEU A 220 7.18 -11.91 8.60
N SER A 221 7.37 -12.12 7.29
CA SER A 221 6.26 -12.21 6.32
C SER A 221 5.30 -13.35 6.65
N ARG A 222 5.79 -14.54 7.03
CA ARG A 222 4.94 -15.67 7.45
C ARG A 222 4.09 -15.31 8.67
N GLU A 223 4.64 -14.58 9.63
CA GLU A 223 3.88 -14.14 10.80
C GLU A 223 2.81 -13.10 10.42
N ALA A 224 3.15 -12.12 9.57
CA ALA A 224 2.18 -11.17 9.02
C ALA A 224 1.03 -11.89 8.28
N THR A 225 1.35 -12.88 7.45
CA THR A 225 0.37 -13.68 6.71
C THR A 225 -0.49 -14.55 7.63
N ARG A 226 0.11 -15.12 8.69
CA ARG A 226 -0.62 -15.91 9.69
C ARG A 226 -1.62 -15.07 10.47
N ILE A 227 -1.19 -13.90 10.96
CA ILE A 227 -2.06 -12.95 11.67
C ILE A 227 -3.20 -12.48 10.77
N SER A 228 -2.88 -12.10 9.52
CA SER A 228 -3.88 -11.67 8.53
C SER A 228 -4.85 -12.79 8.17
N SER A 229 -4.38 -14.03 8.05
CA SER A 229 -5.23 -15.21 7.79
C SER A 229 -6.23 -15.46 8.92
N ASP A 230 -5.78 -15.33 10.16
CA ASP A 230 -6.64 -15.45 11.34
C ASP A 230 -7.65 -14.30 11.44
N ALA A 231 -7.27 -13.08 11.02
CA ALA A 231 -8.17 -11.94 10.91
C ALA A 231 -9.26 -12.14 9.86
N HIS A 232 -8.92 -12.66 8.67
CA HIS A 232 -9.91 -13.06 7.67
C HIS A 232 -10.90 -14.09 8.22
N ARG A 233 -10.40 -15.14 8.90
CA ARG A 233 -11.24 -16.16 9.53
C ARG A 233 -12.16 -15.56 10.59
N LEU A 234 -11.66 -14.67 11.46
CA LEU A 234 -12.48 -13.98 12.45
C LEU A 234 -13.60 -13.18 11.77
N VAL A 235 -13.28 -12.42 10.72
CA VAL A 235 -14.28 -11.59 10.04
C VAL A 235 -15.37 -12.45 9.41
N MET A 236 -15.03 -13.56 8.75
CA MET A 236 -16.03 -14.52 8.24
C MET A 236 -16.94 -15.05 9.37
N GLN A 237 -16.36 -15.35 10.54
CA GLN A 237 -17.13 -15.80 11.71
C GLN A 237 -18.02 -14.69 12.29
N ARG A 238 -17.68 -13.42 12.13
CA ARG A 238 -18.39 -12.31 12.79
C ARG A 238 -19.31 -11.53 11.88
N ALA A 239 -19.17 -11.66 10.57
CA ALA A 239 -20.01 -10.98 9.60
C ALA A 239 -21.49 -11.36 9.75
N ARG A 240 -22.36 -10.35 9.61
CA ARG A 240 -23.82 -10.48 9.71
C ARG A 240 -24.48 -9.54 8.70
N VAL A 241 -25.65 -9.97 8.21
CA VAL A 241 -26.58 -9.07 7.52
C VAL A 241 -26.92 -7.90 8.44
N GLY A 242 -26.93 -6.70 7.87
CA GLY A 242 -27.24 -5.46 8.55
C GLY A 242 -26.04 -4.74 9.18
N MET A 243 -24.86 -5.37 9.23
CA MET A 243 -23.61 -4.69 9.56
C MET A 243 -23.18 -3.75 8.43
N TYR A 244 -22.33 -2.79 8.75
CA TYR A 244 -21.62 -1.97 7.76
C TYR A 244 -20.26 -2.56 7.43
N GLU A 245 -19.77 -2.29 6.22
CA GLU A 245 -18.44 -2.68 5.76
C GLU A 245 -17.33 -2.24 6.74
N TYR A 246 -17.33 -0.99 7.23
CA TYR A 246 -16.33 -0.50 8.21
C TYR A 246 -16.33 -1.29 9.53
N GLN A 247 -17.43 -1.94 9.90
CA GLN A 247 -17.47 -2.76 11.11
C GLN A 247 -16.65 -4.04 10.90
N LEU A 248 -16.66 -4.60 9.68
CA LEU A 248 -15.81 -5.73 9.33
C LEU A 248 -14.34 -5.30 9.20
N GLU A 249 -14.07 -4.13 8.62
CA GLU A 249 -12.72 -3.52 8.62
C GLU A 249 -12.16 -3.45 10.05
N HIS A 250 -12.92 -2.90 11.00
CA HIS A 250 -12.42 -2.74 12.36
C HIS A 250 -12.31 -4.06 13.12
N LEU A 251 -13.12 -5.07 12.81
CA LEU A 251 -12.92 -6.43 13.34
C LEU A 251 -11.62 -7.04 12.83
N PHE A 252 -11.30 -6.86 11.55
CA PHE A 252 -10.04 -7.28 10.96
C PHE A 252 -8.86 -6.62 11.69
N ARG A 253 -8.87 -5.28 11.75
CA ARG A 253 -7.83 -4.47 12.40
C ARG A 253 -7.66 -4.81 13.88
N TYR A 254 -8.75 -5.11 14.58
CA TYR A 254 -8.70 -5.55 15.97
C TYR A 254 -7.92 -6.88 16.13
N GLU A 255 -8.20 -7.87 15.30
CA GLU A 255 -7.50 -9.17 15.34
C GLU A 255 -6.01 -9.01 15.04
N CYS A 256 -5.67 -8.16 14.07
CA CYS A 256 -4.28 -7.82 13.77
C CYS A 256 -3.59 -7.15 14.96
N GLY A 257 -4.19 -6.07 15.47
CA GLY A 257 -3.62 -5.26 16.54
C GLY A 257 -3.39 -6.04 17.83
N ARG A 258 -4.35 -6.90 18.23
CA ARG A 258 -4.20 -7.72 19.45
C ARG A 258 -3.09 -8.76 19.36
N ARG A 259 -2.58 -9.05 18.16
CA ARG A 259 -1.49 -10.00 17.89
C ARG A 259 -0.16 -9.33 17.56
N GLY A 260 -0.08 -8.01 17.66
CA GLY A 260 1.14 -7.24 17.40
C GLY A 260 1.23 -6.65 16.00
N GLY A 261 0.29 -6.95 15.09
CA GLY A 261 0.16 -6.26 13.81
C GLY A 261 -0.49 -4.89 13.99
N ARG A 262 0.25 -3.93 14.55
CA ARG A 262 -0.25 -2.61 15.00
C ARG A 262 -0.73 -1.72 13.84
N THR A 263 -0.16 -1.93 12.65
CA THR A 263 -0.45 -1.22 11.41
C THR A 263 -1.06 -2.17 10.38
N GLN A 264 -1.66 -1.62 9.35
CA GLN A 264 -2.11 -2.38 8.18
C GLN A 264 -1.14 -2.13 7.04
N GLY A 265 -0.91 -3.12 6.18
CA GLY A 265 -0.03 -2.95 5.02
C GLY A 265 -0.56 -1.95 4.00
N TYR A 266 -1.89 -1.79 3.97
CA TYR A 266 -2.65 -0.88 3.14
C TYR A 266 -4.01 -0.63 3.79
N LEU A 267 -4.78 0.32 3.26
CA LEU A 267 -6.14 0.56 3.75
C LEU A 267 -7.02 -0.66 3.41
N PRO A 268 -7.65 -1.32 4.42
CA PRO A 268 -8.50 -2.47 4.15
C PRO A 268 -9.65 -2.12 3.20
N ILE A 269 -9.88 -3.01 2.25
CA ILE A 269 -10.96 -2.94 1.28
C ILE A 269 -12.05 -3.90 1.75
N VAL A 270 -13.26 -3.39 1.98
CA VAL A 270 -14.41 -4.21 2.35
C VAL A 270 -15.58 -3.83 1.46
N GLY A 271 -15.80 -4.60 0.39
CA GLY A 271 -16.85 -4.36 -0.59
C GLY A 271 -17.98 -5.39 -0.51
N ARG A 272 -19.20 -4.93 -0.20
CA ARG A 272 -20.42 -5.77 -0.28
C ARG A 272 -21.07 -5.72 -1.66
N GLY A 273 -21.50 -6.88 -2.17
CA GLY A 273 -22.20 -6.99 -3.45
C GLY A 273 -21.49 -6.21 -4.55
N VAL A 274 -22.20 -5.26 -5.19
CA VAL A 274 -21.63 -4.43 -6.27
C VAL A 274 -20.35 -3.68 -5.89
N ASN A 275 -20.14 -3.34 -4.61
CA ASN A 275 -18.93 -2.64 -4.18
C ASN A 275 -17.67 -3.51 -4.36
N ALA A 276 -17.80 -4.83 -4.36
CA ALA A 276 -16.71 -5.76 -4.63
C ALA A 276 -16.16 -5.62 -6.06
N ALA A 277 -16.86 -4.93 -6.97
CA ALA A 277 -16.39 -4.65 -8.33
C ALA A 277 -15.43 -3.43 -8.41
N TYR A 278 -15.29 -2.65 -7.33
CA TYR A 278 -14.32 -1.55 -7.26
C TYR A 278 -13.04 -2.04 -6.59
N LEU A 279 -11.95 -2.11 -7.36
CA LEU A 279 -10.74 -2.84 -6.98
C LEU A 279 -10.06 -2.32 -5.71
N HIS A 280 -9.99 -0.99 -5.53
CA HIS A 280 -9.41 -0.32 -4.35
C HIS A 280 -10.48 0.43 -3.54
N TYR A 281 -11.63 -0.20 -3.32
CA TYR A 281 -12.73 0.39 -2.55
C TYR A 281 -12.39 0.51 -1.06
N THR A 282 -12.23 1.73 -0.57
CA THR A 282 -11.88 2.00 0.85
C THR A 282 -12.91 2.87 1.55
N ARG A 283 -14.04 3.17 0.89
CA ARG A 283 -15.11 3.97 1.50
C ARG A 283 -15.78 3.20 2.64
N ASN A 284 -15.93 1.89 2.49
CA ASN A 284 -16.34 0.92 3.51
C ASN A 284 -17.58 1.38 4.31
N ASN A 285 -18.55 2.02 3.67
CA ASN A 285 -19.64 2.71 4.38
C ASN A 285 -21.03 2.20 4.03
N GLU A 286 -21.15 1.14 3.23
CA GLU A 286 -22.44 0.56 2.87
C GLU A 286 -22.89 -0.53 3.85
N ARG A 287 -24.21 -0.66 3.96
CA ARG A 287 -24.84 -1.68 4.82
C ARG A 287 -24.97 -2.99 4.07
N ILE A 288 -24.42 -4.05 4.66
CA ILE A 288 -24.44 -5.41 4.14
C ILE A 288 -25.87 -5.96 4.16
N GLN A 289 -26.34 -6.44 3.02
CA GLN A 289 -27.70 -6.95 2.81
C GLN A 289 -27.72 -8.48 2.76
N HIS A 290 -28.91 -9.05 2.90
CA HIS A 290 -29.11 -10.47 2.69
C HIS A 290 -28.81 -10.84 1.23
N GLY A 291 -28.07 -11.92 1.03
CA GLY A 291 -27.69 -12.41 -0.29
C GLY A 291 -26.41 -11.78 -0.85
N ASP A 292 -25.82 -10.80 -0.19
CA ASP A 292 -24.53 -10.23 -0.61
C ASP A 292 -23.38 -11.22 -0.46
N LEU A 293 -22.48 -11.21 -1.43
CA LEU A 293 -21.08 -11.52 -1.17
C LEU A 293 -20.41 -10.33 -0.50
N VAL A 294 -19.42 -10.59 0.34
CA VAL A 294 -18.50 -9.58 0.85
C VAL A 294 -17.10 -9.98 0.41
N LEU A 295 -16.43 -9.09 -0.33
CA LEU A 295 -15.02 -9.17 -0.67
C LEU A 295 -14.24 -8.35 0.34
N ILE A 296 -13.28 -8.99 1.01
CA ILE A 296 -12.37 -8.34 1.96
C ILE A 296 -10.96 -8.56 1.44
N ASP A 297 -10.29 -7.47 1.17
CA ASP A 297 -8.88 -7.43 0.82
C ASP A 297 -8.17 -6.60 1.91
N ALA A 298 -7.43 -7.31 2.76
CA ALA A 298 -6.81 -6.73 3.93
C ALA A 298 -5.65 -7.57 4.47
N ALA A 299 -4.63 -6.89 4.98
CA ALA A 299 -3.51 -7.50 5.68
C ALA A 299 -2.90 -6.56 6.74
N CYS A 300 -2.33 -7.16 7.78
CA CYS A 300 -1.50 -6.42 8.72
C CYS A 300 -0.06 -6.29 8.27
N GLU A 301 0.59 -5.27 8.80
CA GLU A 301 2.04 -5.20 8.85
C GLU A 301 2.52 -5.67 10.22
N PHE A 302 3.54 -6.52 10.23
CA PHE A 302 4.18 -7.06 11.42
C PHE A 302 5.69 -6.83 11.36
N GLU A 303 6.18 -5.96 12.24
CA GLU A 303 7.61 -5.60 12.34
C GLU A 303 8.19 -5.19 10.97
N GLY A 304 7.47 -4.30 10.28
CA GLY A 304 7.83 -3.72 8.98
C GLY A 304 7.50 -4.58 7.76
N TYR A 305 7.24 -5.88 7.92
CA TYR A 305 6.86 -6.76 6.80
C TYR A 305 5.33 -6.91 6.72
N THR A 306 4.78 -6.85 5.51
CA THR A 306 3.34 -6.99 5.29
C THR A 306 2.98 -8.32 4.64
N SER A 307 1.69 -8.64 4.67
CA SER A 307 1.03 -9.65 3.86
C SER A 307 0.11 -8.97 2.85
N ASP A 308 -0.55 -9.77 2.00
CA ASP A 308 -1.68 -9.33 1.18
C ASP A 308 -2.63 -10.52 0.97
N ILE A 309 -3.90 -10.38 1.36
CA ILE A 309 -4.87 -11.48 1.33
C ILE A 309 -6.25 -10.92 1.02
N THR A 310 -6.87 -11.48 -0.01
CA THR A 310 -8.26 -11.28 -0.37
C THR A 310 -9.10 -12.54 -0.15
N ARG A 311 -10.27 -12.38 0.47
CA ARG A 311 -11.31 -13.39 0.58
C ARG A 311 -12.68 -12.85 0.23
N THR A 312 -13.45 -13.63 -0.52
CA THR A 312 -14.86 -13.36 -0.81
C THR A 312 -15.74 -14.44 -0.19
N PHE A 313 -16.83 -14.06 0.48
CA PHE A 313 -17.74 -15.02 1.12
C PHE A 313 -19.19 -14.52 1.18
N PRO A 314 -20.19 -15.41 1.20
CA PRO A 314 -21.60 -15.05 1.32
C PRO A 314 -21.94 -14.75 2.77
N VAL A 315 -22.44 -13.54 3.06
CA VAL A 315 -22.84 -13.18 4.43
C VAL A 315 -24.06 -13.99 4.91
N SER A 316 -24.86 -14.51 3.96
CA SER A 316 -25.99 -15.41 4.20
C SER A 316 -25.57 -16.84 4.59
N GLY A 317 -24.28 -17.18 4.49
CA GLY A 317 -23.72 -18.49 4.83
C GLY A 317 -23.83 -19.54 3.74
N ARG A 318 -24.47 -19.26 2.60
CA ARG A 318 -24.48 -20.13 1.42
C ARG A 318 -24.29 -19.30 0.16
N PHE A 319 -23.49 -19.81 -0.76
CA PHE A 319 -23.40 -19.23 -2.08
C PHE A 319 -24.70 -19.51 -2.85
N SER A 320 -25.22 -18.50 -3.57
CA SER A 320 -26.20 -18.77 -4.63
C SER A 320 -25.53 -19.53 -5.79
N THR A 321 -26.34 -20.00 -6.75
CA THR A 321 -25.82 -20.64 -7.97
C THR A 321 -24.82 -19.74 -8.69
N GLU A 322 -25.22 -18.51 -9.02
CA GLU A 322 -24.38 -17.56 -9.75
C GLU A 322 -23.10 -17.19 -8.96
N GLN A 323 -23.22 -17.04 -7.63
CA GLN A 323 -22.06 -16.77 -6.78
C GLN A 323 -21.09 -17.95 -6.75
N ALA A 324 -21.62 -19.18 -6.63
CA ALA A 324 -20.81 -20.40 -6.62
C ALA A 324 -20.10 -20.63 -7.96
N GLU A 325 -20.78 -20.38 -9.08
CA GLU A 325 -20.22 -20.51 -10.43
C GLU A 325 -19.01 -19.58 -10.63
N ILE A 326 -19.14 -18.30 -10.27
CA ILE A 326 -18.04 -17.34 -10.36
C ILE A 326 -16.93 -17.63 -9.34
N TYR A 327 -17.30 -18.01 -8.11
CA TYR A 327 -16.32 -18.35 -7.09
C TYR A 327 -15.46 -19.56 -7.48
N GLN A 328 -16.09 -20.61 -8.00
CA GLN A 328 -15.39 -21.80 -8.48
C GLN A 328 -14.51 -21.48 -9.69
N LEU A 329 -14.95 -20.62 -10.61
CA LEU A 329 -14.13 -20.16 -11.73
C LEU A 329 -12.85 -19.46 -11.24
N VAL A 330 -12.97 -18.51 -10.30
CA VAL A 330 -11.81 -17.81 -9.74
C VAL A 330 -10.90 -18.78 -8.96
N ALA A 331 -11.48 -19.73 -8.23
CA ALA A 331 -10.71 -20.77 -7.56
C ALA A 331 -9.96 -21.68 -8.55
N GLU A 332 -10.56 -22.01 -9.70
CA GLU A 332 -9.92 -22.77 -10.77
C GLU A 332 -8.77 -21.98 -11.40
N MET A 333 -8.96 -20.68 -11.67
CA MET A 333 -7.91 -19.78 -12.15
C MET A 333 -6.72 -19.79 -11.18
N GLN A 334 -6.96 -19.60 -9.88
CA GLN A 334 -5.89 -19.56 -8.87
C GLN A 334 -5.19 -20.90 -8.73
N ASN A 335 -5.93 -22.00 -8.56
CA ASN A 335 -5.35 -23.33 -8.36
C ASN A 335 -4.56 -23.83 -9.57
N SER A 336 -4.92 -23.41 -10.78
CA SER A 336 -4.17 -23.76 -11.99
C SER A 336 -2.86 -23.00 -12.10
N VAL A 337 -2.86 -21.71 -11.73
CA VAL A 337 -1.62 -20.93 -11.57
C VAL A 337 -0.73 -21.56 -10.51
N LEU A 338 -1.24 -21.79 -9.30
CA LEU A 338 -0.46 -22.36 -8.18
C LEU A 338 0.14 -23.74 -8.50
N ARG A 339 -0.54 -24.58 -9.29
CA ARG A 339 0.01 -25.88 -9.72
C ARG A 339 1.12 -25.77 -10.76
N THR A 340 1.17 -24.66 -11.49
CA THR A 340 2.11 -24.46 -12.61
C THR A 340 3.33 -23.64 -12.18
N MET A 341 3.16 -22.75 -11.20
CA MET A 341 4.22 -21.89 -10.68
C MET A 341 5.39 -22.69 -10.10
N LYS A 342 6.59 -22.33 -10.57
CA LYS A 342 7.89 -22.76 -10.04
C LYS A 342 8.98 -21.82 -10.57
N ALA A 343 10.17 -21.91 -10.01
CA ALA A 343 11.34 -21.20 -10.51
C ALA A 343 11.57 -21.48 -12.01
N GLY A 344 11.93 -20.44 -12.76
CA GLY A 344 12.17 -20.47 -14.20
C GLY A 344 10.92 -20.32 -15.08
N VAL A 345 9.71 -20.29 -14.51
CA VAL A 345 8.48 -19.98 -15.26
C VAL A 345 8.32 -18.47 -15.40
N ASP A 346 7.92 -17.98 -16.58
CA ASP A 346 7.65 -16.56 -16.82
C ASP A 346 6.31 -16.16 -16.15
N TRP A 347 6.33 -15.10 -15.35
CA TRP A 347 5.13 -14.57 -14.69
C TRP A 347 4.01 -14.21 -15.68
N LYS A 348 4.39 -13.74 -16.88
CA LYS A 348 3.43 -13.43 -17.95
C LYS A 348 2.66 -14.66 -18.43
N GLU A 349 3.31 -15.82 -18.48
CA GLU A 349 2.64 -17.08 -18.83
C GLU A 349 1.60 -17.46 -17.77
N MET A 350 1.88 -17.20 -16.48
CA MET A 350 0.91 -17.43 -15.40
C MET A 350 -0.28 -16.48 -15.50
N ALA A 351 -0.03 -15.20 -15.77
CA ALA A 351 -1.09 -14.23 -15.99
C ALA A 351 -1.96 -14.60 -17.21
N GLN A 352 -1.34 -15.07 -18.30
CA GLN A 352 -2.06 -15.53 -19.48
C GLN A 352 -2.88 -16.80 -19.20
N LEU A 353 -2.32 -17.77 -18.47
CA LEU A 353 -3.04 -18.99 -18.06
C LEU A 353 -4.29 -18.64 -17.26
N SER A 354 -4.17 -17.75 -16.28
CA SER A 354 -5.30 -17.29 -15.47
C SER A 354 -6.38 -16.62 -16.32
N ARG A 355 -6.00 -15.71 -17.23
CA ARG A 355 -6.93 -15.02 -18.13
C ARG A 355 -7.62 -15.97 -19.10
N GLU A 356 -6.92 -16.96 -19.64
CA GLU A 356 -7.50 -17.94 -20.55
C GLU A 356 -8.55 -18.80 -19.84
N ILE A 357 -8.25 -19.29 -18.63
CA ILE A 357 -9.22 -20.03 -17.81
C ILE A 357 -10.46 -19.17 -17.52
N GLY A 358 -10.24 -17.90 -17.12
CA GLY A 358 -11.32 -16.95 -16.87
C GLY A 358 -12.20 -16.74 -18.10
N LEU A 359 -11.60 -16.52 -19.27
CA LEU A 359 -12.32 -16.32 -20.53
C LEU A 359 -13.15 -17.56 -20.90
N GLN A 360 -12.56 -18.76 -20.87
CA GLN A 360 -13.26 -20.00 -21.19
C GLN A 360 -14.38 -20.30 -20.19
N GLY A 361 -14.17 -19.99 -18.90
CA GLY A 361 -15.21 -20.08 -17.88
C GLY A 361 -16.40 -19.18 -18.16
N LEU A 362 -16.16 -17.90 -18.45
CA LEU A 362 -17.24 -16.95 -18.79
C LEU A 362 -18.00 -17.37 -20.06
N LYS A 363 -17.31 -17.97 -21.04
CA LYS A 363 -17.95 -18.56 -22.23
C LYS A 363 -18.81 -19.76 -21.89
N LYS A 364 -18.33 -20.66 -21.03
CA LYS A 364 -19.08 -21.84 -20.57
C LYS A 364 -20.36 -21.46 -19.82
N LEU A 365 -20.32 -20.36 -19.08
CA LEU A 365 -21.49 -19.80 -18.38
C LEU A 365 -22.46 -19.05 -19.33
N GLY A 366 -22.08 -18.86 -20.60
CA GLY A 366 -22.87 -18.14 -21.60
C GLY A 366 -22.81 -16.63 -21.46
N ILE A 367 -21.99 -16.08 -20.57
CA ILE A 367 -21.84 -14.63 -20.37
C ILE A 367 -21.11 -14.00 -21.57
N VAL A 368 -20.09 -14.69 -22.08
CA VAL A 368 -19.29 -14.28 -23.23
C VAL A 368 -19.56 -15.21 -24.41
N VAL A 369 -19.78 -14.63 -25.60
CA VAL A 369 -20.08 -15.38 -26.83
C VAL A 369 -19.14 -14.99 -27.98
N GLY A 370 -18.81 -15.94 -28.83
CA GLY A 370 -17.95 -15.72 -30.00
C GLY A 370 -16.74 -16.66 -30.11
N ALA A 371 -15.95 -16.44 -31.15
CA ALA A 371 -14.75 -17.22 -31.44
C ALA A 371 -13.56 -16.76 -30.60
N ASP A 372 -12.77 -17.71 -30.09
CA ASP A 372 -11.66 -17.44 -29.17
C ASP A 372 -10.67 -16.38 -29.68
N GLU A 373 -10.30 -16.46 -30.96
CA GLU A 373 -9.34 -15.52 -31.56
C GLU A 373 -9.85 -14.08 -31.54
N ASP A 374 -11.14 -13.87 -31.78
CA ASP A 374 -11.74 -12.54 -31.76
C ASP A 374 -11.83 -12.00 -30.31
N LEU A 375 -12.22 -12.86 -29.37
CA LEU A 375 -12.28 -12.53 -27.95
C LEU A 375 -10.90 -12.15 -27.38
N ARG A 376 -9.84 -12.86 -27.80
CA ARG A 376 -8.45 -12.55 -27.43
C ARG A 376 -7.96 -11.26 -28.07
N CYS A 377 -8.21 -11.08 -29.37
CA CYS A 377 -7.83 -9.87 -30.11
C CYS A 377 -8.43 -8.61 -29.49
N LYS A 378 -9.70 -8.67 -29.08
CA LYS A 378 -10.42 -7.58 -28.42
C LYS A 378 -10.19 -7.51 -26.90
N ASN A 379 -9.43 -8.45 -26.34
CA ASN A 379 -9.14 -8.55 -24.91
C ASN A 379 -10.41 -8.51 -24.04
N ILE A 380 -11.45 -9.26 -24.43
CA ILE A 380 -12.78 -9.24 -23.77
C ILE A 380 -12.69 -9.59 -22.28
N ILE A 381 -11.76 -10.47 -21.90
CA ILE A 381 -11.53 -10.84 -20.51
C ILE A 381 -11.19 -9.64 -19.62
N ALA A 382 -10.55 -8.59 -20.14
CA ALA A 382 -10.19 -7.41 -19.35
C ALA A 382 -11.40 -6.59 -18.87
N LEU A 383 -12.58 -6.79 -19.45
CA LEU A 383 -13.83 -6.20 -18.94
C LEU A 383 -14.20 -6.77 -17.55
N PHE A 384 -13.85 -8.03 -17.31
CA PHE A 384 -14.18 -8.78 -16.10
C PHE A 384 -12.98 -8.98 -15.19
N TYR A 385 -11.76 -8.92 -15.71
CA TYR A 385 -10.51 -9.12 -14.98
C TYR A 385 -9.48 -8.05 -15.43
N PRO A 386 -9.63 -6.80 -14.96
CA PRO A 386 -8.88 -5.66 -15.48
C PRO A 386 -7.47 -5.48 -14.88
N HIS A 387 -7.12 -6.21 -13.82
CA HIS A 387 -5.86 -6.04 -13.10
C HIS A 387 -4.82 -7.13 -13.43
N GLY A 388 -3.63 -7.02 -12.81
CA GLY A 388 -2.58 -8.03 -12.87
C GLY A 388 -2.94 -9.29 -12.08
N LEU A 389 -2.19 -10.38 -12.29
CA LEU A 389 -2.38 -11.63 -11.54
C LEU A 389 -1.88 -11.54 -10.09
N GLY A 390 -1.01 -10.58 -9.81
CA GLY A 390 -0.33 -10.43 -8.54
C GLY A 390 0.98 -9.66 -8.72
N HIS A 391 1.67 -9.47 -7.61
CA HIS A 391 2.87 -8.63 -7.52
C HIS A 391 3.84 -9.19 -6.47
N LEU A 392 5.07 -8.66 -6.47
CA LEU A 392 6.02 -8.92 -5.39
C LEU A 392 5.51 -8.31 -4.07
N LEU A 393 5.90 -8.93 -2.96
CA LEU A 393 5.47 -8.59 -1.62
C LEU A 393 6.66 -8.60 -0.65
N GLY A 394 6.69 -7.70 0.33
CA GLY A 394 7.76 -7.64 1.33
C GLY A 394 7.52 -6.58 2.39
N LEU A 395 8.44 -5.61 2.46
CA LEU A 395 8.27 -4.42 3.30
C LEU A 395 7.17 -3.48 2.78
N ASN A 396 6.96 -3.50 1.46
CA ASN A 396 5.86 -2.83 0.81
C ASN A 396 4.85 -3.88 0.33
N VAL A 397 3.56 -3.53 0.32
CA VAL A 397 2.51 -4.39 -0.24
C VAL A 397 2.77 -4.66 -1.72
N HIS A 398 2.99 -3.59 -2.49
CA HIS A 398 3.52 -3.65 -3.84
C HIS A 398 5.03 -3.43 -3.76
N ASP A 399 5.79 -4.52 -3.60
CA ASP A 399 7.25 -4.47 -3.62
C ASP A 399 7.74 -4.28 -5.06
N ASP A 400 8.79 -3.49 -5.25
CA ASP A 400 9.31 -3.23 -6.59
C ASP A 400 10.09 -4.45 -7.12
N GLY A 401 10.11 -4.61 -8.42
CA GLY A 401 10.91 -5.60 -9.13
C GLY A 401 11.51 -5.06 -10.43
N LEU A 402 11.76 -3.76 -10.54
CA LEU A 402 12.39 -3.08 -11.69
C LEU A 402 11.72 -3.35 -13.05
N GLY A 403 10.48 -3.84 -13.06
CA GLY A 403 9.85 -4.36 -14.28
C GLY A 403 10.69 -5.45 -14.96
N LEU A 404 11.44 -6.27 -14.19
CA LEU A 404 12.45 -7.25 -14.62
C LEU A 404 12.16 -7.86 -16.00
N SER A 405 12.72 -7.24 -17.04
CA SER A 405 13.06 -7.90 -18.29
C SER A 405 14.31 -8.74 -18.03
N ALA A 406 14.29 -10.01 -18.41
CA ALA A 406 15.46 -10.88 -18.32
C ALA A 406 16.69 -10.21 -18.95
N SER A 407 17.71 -9.92 -18.15
CA SER A 407 19.08 -10.03 -18.66
C SER A 407 19.27 -11.51 -19.01
N GLU A 408 19.64 -11.79 -20.26
CA GLU A 408 19.90 -13.16 -20.71
C GLU A 408 20.93 -13.83 -19.79
N PRO A 409 20.81 -15.14 -19.48
CA PRO A 409 21.88 -15.85 -18.80
C PRO A 409 23.14 -15.79 -19.67
N PRO A 410 24.35 -15.72 -19.07
CA PRO A 410 25.59 -15.55 -19.82
C PRO A 410 25.75 -16.70 -20.81
N ILE A 411 25.66 -16.38 -22.10
CA ILE A 411 25.93 -17.32 -23.19
C ILE A 411 27.43 -17.62 -23.14
N ASP A 412 27.77 -18.89 -22.92
CA ASP A 412 29.10 -19.44 -23.11
C ASP A 412 29.70 -18.96 -24.44
N ARG A 413 30.73 -18.11 -24.36
CA ARG A 413 31.31 -17.39 -25.50
C ARG A 413 32.21 -18.26 -26.38
N ASP A 414 32.29 -19.57 -26.16
CA ASP A 414 33.28 -20.42 -26.85
C ASP A 414 32.79 -21.11 -28.14
N GLN A 415 31.63 -20.75 -28.71
CA GLN A 415 31.11 -21.43 -29.92
C GLN A 415 30.63 -20.55 -31.09
N ARG A 416 31.23 -19.37 -31.34
CA ARG A 416 30.95 -18.62 -32.57
C ARG A 416 32.01 -18.83 -33.66
N ARG A 417 31.70 -19.69 -34.64
CA ARG A 417 32.34 -19.63 -35.98
C ARG A 417 31.88 -18.35 -36.71
N PRO A 418 32.74 -17.69 -37.52
CA PRO A 418 32.41 -16.40 -38.11
C PRO A 418 31.47 -16.55 -39.32
N ARG A 419 30.44 -15.71 -39.40
CA ARG A 419 29.62 -15.49 -40.61
C ARG A 419 29.95 -14.11 -41.20
N GLU A 420 30.23 -14.11 -42.51
CA GLU A 420 30.62 -12.95 -43.32
C GLU A 420 29.54 -11.86 -43.37
N LYS A 421 29.98 -10.59 -43.40
CA LYS A 421 29.16 -9.39 -43.59
C LYS A 421 28.96 -9.12 -45.09
N LYS A 422 27.71 -9.01 -45.55
CA LYS A 422 27.36 -8.29 -46.78
C LYS A 422 26.41 -7.13 -46.47
N ARG A 423 26.80 -5.91 -46.87
CA ARG A 423 25.97 -4.69 -46.90
C ARG A 423 25.13 -4.64 -48.18
N PRO A 424 23.98 -3.94 -48.19
CA PRO A 424 23.45 -3.36 -49.41
C PRO A 424 23.36 -1.82 -49.37
N GLU A 425 23.42 -1.24 -50.56
CA GLU A 425 23.56 0.18 -50.91
C GLU A 425 22.24 0.98 -50.94
N ARG A 426 22.37 2.32 -50.99
CA ARG A 426 21.32 3.33 -51.21
C ARG A 426 21.06 3.55 -52.71
N ALA A 427 19.81 3.82 -53.12
CA ALA A 427 19.45 4.95 -54.01
C ALA A 427 17.94 5.08 -54.37
N HIS A 428 17.49 6.35 -54.34
CA HIS A 428 16.61 7.08 -55.29
C HIS A 428 15.06 7.05 -55.29
N ASN A 429 14.54 8.29 -55.10
CA ASN A 429 13.27 8.95 -55.43
C ASN A 429 12.34 8.34 -56.50
N SER A 430 11.02 8.48 -56.31
CA SER A 430 10.12 9.35 -57.12
C SER A 430 8.69 9.44 -56.56
N ARG A 431 7.94 10.43 -57.05
CA ARG A 431 6.81 11.15 -56.43
C ARG A 431 5.60 11.11 -57.39
N VAL A 432 4.38 11.25 -56.83
CA VAL A 432 3.10 11.75 -57.42
C VAL A 432 2.20 10.79 -58.22
N LEU A 433 0.90 10.76 -57.86
CA LEU A 433 -0.36 10.95 -58.65
C LEU A 433 -1.54 10.29 -57.88
N PHE A 434 -2.78 10.77 -57.70
CA PHE A 434 -3.55 11.98 -58.05
C PHE A 434 -4.92 11.92 -57.30
N MET A 435 -5.50 13.09 -56.96
CA MET A 435 -6.93 13.53 -57.04
C MET A 435 -8.11 12.61 -56.57
N ASN A 436 -9.25 13.07 -56.04
CA ASN A 436 -10.11 14.25 -56.32
C ASN A 436 -11.21 14.34 -55.22
N SER A 437 -11.53 15.54 -54.66
CA SER A 437 -12.70 16.42 -54.92
C SER A 437 -13.97 16.06 -54.09
N ALA A 438 -14.86 16.95 -53.63
CA ALA A 438 -15.17 18.34 -53.96
C ALA A 438 -16.03 19.07 -52.88
N THR A 439 -15.79 20.40 -52.75
CA THR A 439 -16.74 21.57 -52.69
C THR A 439 -17.87 21.65 -51.64
N ALA A 440 -17.89 22.66 -50.73
CA ALA A 440 -18.33 24.09 -50.85
C ALA A 440 -19.77 24.28 -50.30
N ALA A 441 -20.24 25.39 -49.71
CA ALA A 441 -19.88 26.80 -49.78
C ALA A 441 -20.39 27.58 -48.54
N ALA A 442 -19.82 28.77 -48.33
CA ALA A 442 -20.20 29.77 -47.34
C ALA A 442 -21.33 30.69 -47.84
N THR A 443 -22.07 31.34 -46.93
CA THR A 443 -22.67 32.65 -47.20
C THR A 443 -22.82 33.48 -45.92
N THR A 444 -22.31 34.70 -45.99
CA THR A 444 -22.28 35.79 -45.02
C THR A 444 -23.52 36.69 -45.12
N ALA A 445 -24.04 37.22 -44.00
CA ALA A 445 -24.70 38.54 -43.94
C ALA A 445 -24.84 39.11 -42.51
N THR A 446 -24.01 40.11 -42.22
CA THR A 446 -24.32 41.44 -41.64
C THR A 446 -25.40 41.65 -40.55
N THR A 447 -24.90 41.94 -39.35
CA THR A 447 -25.29 42.97 -38.35
C THR A 447 -26.59 43.77 -38.47
N THR A 448 -27.32 43.86 -37.35
CA THR A 448 -27.90 45.11 -36.84
C THR A 448 -27.95 45.10 -35.31
N THR A 449 -27.60 46.24 -34.73
CA THR A 449 -27.45 46.57 -33.30
C THR A 449 -28.78 46.95 -32.66
N THR A 450 -28.96 46.70 -31.36
CA THR A 450 -29.53 47.65 -30.39
C THR A 450 -29.25 47.16 -28.96
N ASN A 451 -28.67 48.04 -28.15
CA ASN A 451 -28.48 47.87 -26.71
C ASN A 451 -29.80 48.17 -25.99
N GLU A 452 -30.08 47.47 -24.90
CA GLU A 452 -30.75 48.06 -23.75
C GLU A 452 -30.35 47.37 -22.44
N SER A 453 -30.16 48.23 -21.45
CA SER A 453 -29.63 48.01 -20.11
C SER A 453 -30.66 47.48 -19.13
N SER A 454 -30.26 46.66 -18.15
CA SER A 454 -30.64 46.86 -16.75
C SER A 454 -29.93 45.86 -15.82
N ALA A 455 -29.44 46.42 -14.71
CA ALA A 455 -28.84 45.74 -13.58
C ALA A 455 -29.91 45.26 -12.60
N VAL A 456 -29.70 44.12 -11.94
CA VAL A 456 -30.20 43.84 -10.58
C VAL A 456 -29.26 42.83 -9.88
N GLU A 457 -28.63 43.27 -8.80
CA GLU A 457 -28.07 42.44 -7.72
C GLU A 457 -29.22 41.87 -6.87
N ILE A 458 -29.17 40.60 -6.42
CA ILE A 458 -29.70 40.20 -5.09
C ILE A 458 -28.86 39.05 -4.50
N HIS A 459 -28.59 39.22 -3.20
CA HIS A 459 -27.89 38.40 -2.21
C HIS A 459 -28.30 36.93 -2.05
N ALA A 460 -27.31 36.16 -1.60
CA ALA A 460 -27.44 34.84 -0.99
C ALA A 460 -27.85 34.93 0.49
N HIS A 461 -28.76 34.06 0.92
CA HIS A 461 -28.98 33.72 2.32
C HIS A 461 -29.01 32.20 2.51
N ARG A 462 -28.22 31.73 3.48
CA ARG A 462 -28.24 30.40 4.09
C ARG A 462 -29.55 30.17 4.85
N ALA A 463 -30.04 28.93 4.83
CA ALA A 463 -30.77 28.34 5.96
C ALA A 463 -30.63 26.79 5.98
N HIS A 464 -30.37 26.27 7.17
CA HIS A 464 -30.45 24.85 7.55
C HIS A 464 -31.92 24.37 7.60
N ALA A 465 -32.17 23.09 7.32
CA ALA A 465 -33.30 22.35 7.88
C ALA A 465 -33.05 20.83 7.87
N ALA A 466 -33.63 20.16 8.87
CA ALA A 466 -33.48 18.75 9.22
C ALA A 466 -34.41 17.79 8.42
N TYR A 467 -34.11 16.49 8.56
CA TYR A 467 -34.72 15.27 7.99
C TYR A 467 -36.26 15.19 7.91
N PRO A 468 -36.77 14.33 7.01
CA PRO A 468 -37.66 13.26 7.48
C PRO A 468 -37.39 11.86 6.88
N THR A 469 -37.90 10.86 7.59
CA THR A 469 -37.85 9.41 7.44
C THR A 469 -38.82 8.82 6.40
N ALA A 470 -38.46 7.62 5.92
CA ALA A 470 -39.28 6.53 5.33
C ALA A 470 -39.64 6.60 3.83
N HIS A 471 -39.12 5.64 3.06
CA HIS A 471 -39.66 5.16 1.77
C HIS A 471 -39.37 3.64 1.61
N PRO A 472 -40.17 2.90 0.80
CA PRO A 472 -40.29 1.44 0.86
C PRO A 472 -39.21 0.67 0.09
N SER A 473 -39.20 -0.66 0.32
CA SER A 473 -38.36 -1.73 -0.21
C SER A 473 -37.68 -1.52 -1.58
N LEU A 474 -36.34 -1.53 -1.57
CA LEU A 474 -35.44 -1.63 -2.72
C LEU A 474 -35.30 -3.09 -3.17
N GLN A 475 -36.20 -3.57 -4.03
CA GLN A 475 -35.99 -4.79 -4.83
C GLN A 475 -36.24 -4.61 -6.34
N ASP A 476 -36.80 -3.48 -6.79
CA ASP A 476 -37.19 -3.29 -8.21
C ASP A 476 -36.47 -2.17 -8.98
N GLU A 477 -35.53 -1.42 -8.37
CA GLU A 477 -34.95 -0.23 -9.03
C GLU A 477 -33.80 -0.53 -10.02
N GLY A 478 -33.26 -1.75 -10.04
CA GLY A 478 -32.18 -2.13 -10.97
C GLY A 478 -32.63 -2.25 -12.44
N ALA A 479 -33.93 -2.49 -12.69
CA ALA A 479 -34.48 -2.65 -14.04
C ALA A 479 -34.98 -1.32 -14.65
N ALA A 480 -35.44 -0.39 -13.82
CA ALA A 480 -36.01 0.89 -14.27
C ALA A 480 -34.93 1.86 -14.80
N PHE A 481 -33.73 1.85 -14.19
CA PHE A 481 -32.63 2.74 -14.55
C PHE A 481 -32.09 2.50 -15.98
N LEU A 482 -32.17 1.26 -16.48
CA LEU A 482 -31.75 0.93 -17.85
C LEU A 482 -32.79 1.32 -18.91
N GLN A 483 -34.07 1.41 -18.54
CA GLN A 483 -35.14 1.80 -19.46
C GLN A 483 -35.14 3.33 -19.69
N GLU A 484 -34.85 4.10 -18.64
CA GLU A 484 -34.86 5.58 -18.68
C GLU A 484 -33.66 6.17 -19.45
N LEU A 485 -32.52 5.46 -19.48
CA LEU A 485 -31.32 5.86 -20.23
C LEU A 485 -31.41 5.64 -21.75
N LEU A 486 -32.41 4.89 -22.22
CA LEU A 486 -32.55 4.50 -23.63
C LEU A 486 -33.56 5.35 -24.43
N THR A 487 -34.20 6.36 -23.82
CA THR A 487 -35.35 7.07 -24.44
C THR A 487 -35.22 8.59 -24.65
N GLU A 488 -34.08 9.24 -24.41
CA GLU A 488 -33.98 10.69 -24.64
C GLU A 488 -33.10 11.09 -25.84
N HIS A 489 -33.69 11.92 -26.70
CA HIS A 489 -33.15 12.53 -27.93
C HIS A 489 -32.02 13.56 -27.66
N PRO A 490 -31.18 13.89 -28.67
CA PRO A 490 -29.85 14.46 -28.44
C PRO A 490 -29.84 15.93 -28.00
N LEU A 491 -28.95 16.23 -27.04
CA LEU A 491 -28.61 17.57 -26.58
C LEU A 491 -27.88 18.40 -27.68
N PRO A 492 -28.11 19.72 -27.77
CA PRO A 492 -27.49 20.58 -28.78
C PRO A 492 -26.00 20.88 -28.45
N PRO A 493 -25.17 21.20 -29.46
CA PRO A 493 -23.73 21.37 -29.28
C PRO A 493 -23.35 22.67 -28.53
N PRO A 494 -22.22 22.70 -27.81
CA PRO A 494 -21.81 23.81 -26.98
C PRO A 494 -21.32 25.01 -27.81
N SER A 495 -21.82 26.20 -27.46
CA SER A 495 -21.39 27.46 -28.06
C SER A 495 -20.14 28.01 -27.37
N THR A 496 -19.13 28.37 -28.18
CA THR A 496 -17.89 29.01 -27.74
C THR A 496 -18.04 30.53 -27.72
N ARG A 497 -17.75 31.19 -26.59
CA ARG A 497 -17.25 32.58 -26.58
C ARG A 497 -16.13 32.78 -25.56
N ARG A 498 -14.92 32.87 -26.12
CA ARG A 498 -13.70 33.43 -25.51
C ARG A 498 -13.77 34.95 -25.60
N HIS A 499 -13.45 35.66 -24.53
CA HIS A 499 -12.98 37.04 -24.61
C HIS A 499 -11.48 37.04 -24.98
N GLN A 500 -11.13 37.85 -25.98
CA GLN A 500 -9.76 38.20 -26.38
C GLN A 500 -9.29 39.49 -25.70
N ARG A 501 -8.02 39.51 -25.32
CA ARG A 501 -7.01 40.59 -25.46
C ARG A 501 -5.68 40.02 -24.91
N ALA A 502 -4.50 40.16 -25.49
CA ALA A 502 -4.01 40.85 -26.68
C ALA A 502 -2.71 40.16 -27.17
N ALA A 503 -2.26 40.56 -28.36
CA ALA A 503 -1.31 39.93 -29.27
C ALA A 503 0.13 39.63 -28.75
N GLY A 504 0.66 38.49 -29.23
CA GLY A 504 2.08 38.15 -29.35
C GLY A 504 2.22 36.91 -30.24
N SER A 505 2.96 37.02 -31.35
CA SER A 505 3.06 36.06 -32.46
C SER A 505 3.60 34.66 -32.05
N PRO A 506 3.20 33.57 -32.74
CA PRO A 506 3.47 32.20 -32.28
C PRO A 506 4.79 31.65 -32.83
N SER A 507 5.64 31.12 -31.95
CA SER A 507 6.62 30.09 -32.28
C SER A 507 6.02 28.71 -31.95
N SER A 508 6.09 27.82 -32.92
CA SER A 508 5.56 26.46 -32.86
C SER A 508 6.40 25.58 -31.92
N SER A 509 5.80 25.08 -30.85
CA SER A 509 6.24 23.88 -30.16
C SER A 509 5.04 23.00 -29.82
N SER A 510 5.08 21.78 -30.35
CA SER A 510 4.17 20.68 -30.07
C SER A 510 4.25 20.31 -28.59
N SER A 511 3.18 20.56 -27.84
CA SER A 511 3.01 20.04 -26.49
C SER A 511 2.33 18.67 -26.57
N SER A 512 3.10 17.62 -26.34
CA SER A 512 2.61 16.30 -25.97
C SER A 512 1.97 16.41 -24.59
N SER A 513 0.66 16.21 -24.49
CA SER A 513 -0.06 16.11 -23.22
C SER A 513 0.41 14.89 -22.43
N SER A 514 1.09 15.11 -21.31
CA SER A 514 1.41 14.10 -20.31
C SER A 514 0.14 13.71 -19.55
N ALA A 515 -0.31 12.47 -19.75
CA ALA A 515 -1.30 11.80 -18.91
C ALA A 515 -0.76 11.63 -17.47
N PRO A 516 -1.64 11.62 -16.45
CA PRO A 516 -1.23 11.46 -15.06
C PRO A 516 -0.66 10.05 -14.83
N HIS A 517 0.43 9.98 -14.06
CA HIS A 517 1.03 8.72 -13.61
C HIS A 517 -0.01 7.86 -12.87
N ALA A 518 -0.52 6.84 -13.55
CA ALA A 518 -1.15 5.69 -12.91
C ALA A 518 -0.08 4.96 -12.09
N ALA A 519 -0.45 4.61 -10.85
CA ALA A 519 0.37 3.82 -9.95
C ALA A 519 0.99 2.61 -10.66
N THR A 520 2.29 2.43 -10.47
CA THR A 520 3.10 1.33 -11.02
C THR A 520 2.54 -0.01 -10.54
N THR A 521 1.52 -0.50 -11.23
CA THR A 521 1.07 -1.88 -11.16
C THR A 521 2.15 -2.70 -11.85
N PHE A 522 2.49 -3.87 -11.30
CA PHE A 522 3.41 -4.82 -11.92
C PHE A 522 2.82 -5.27 -13.28
N TYR A 523 3.03 -4.48 -14.33
CA TYR A 523 2.75 -4.92 -15.68
C TYR A 523 3.77 -6.02 -15.95
N ALA A 524 3.28 -7.24 -16.18
CA ALA A 524 4.09 -8.38 -16.59
C ALA A 524 4.88 -8.03 -17.87
N THR A 525 6.07 -7.49 -17.69
CA THR A 525 7.05 -7.30 -18.74
C THR A 525 7.55 -8.68 -19.18
N PRO A 526 7.71 -8.93 -20.49
CA PRO A 526 8.31 -10.18 -20.95
C PRO A 526 9.66 -10.45 -20.27
N GLY A 527 9.88 -11.66 -19.77
CA GLY A 527 11.15 -12.07 -19.18
C GLY A 527 11.26 -11.95 -17.65
N THR A 528 10.18 -11.68 -16.92
CA THR A 528 10.20 -11.79 -15.45
C THR A 528 10.06 -13.24 -15.02
N LEU A 529 11.17 -13.98 -15.03
CA LEU A 529 11.20 -15.36 -14.56
C LEU A 529 11.01 -15.41 -13.04
N LEU A 530 10.17 -16.32 -12.56
CA LEU A 530 10.08 -16.64 -11.14
C LEU A 530 11.43 -17.18 -10.66
N GLN A 531 11.94 -16.65 -9.55
CA GLN A 531 13.22 -17.06 -8.98
C GLN A 531 13.04 -17.57 -7.55
N PRO A 532 13.88 -18.51 -7.10
CA PRO A 532 13.87 -18.95 -5.72
C PRO A 532 14.15 -17.79 -4.77
N GLY A 533 13.39 -17.70 -3.68
CA GLY A 533 13.45 -16.60 -2.71
C GLY A 533 12.43 -15.48 -2.96
N MET A 534 11.72 -15.48 -4.07
CA MET A 534 10.64 -14.51 -4.34
C MET A 534 9.42 -14.78 -3.47
N LEU A 535 8.81 -13.70 -2.95
CA LEU A 535 7.54 -13.67 -2.24
C LEU A 535 6.57 -12.80 -3.05
N LEU A 536 5.38 -13.32 -3.34
CA LEU A 536 4.45 -12.70 -4.28
C LEU A 536 3.00 -13.12 -4.03
N THR A 537 2.07 -12.30 -4.51
CA THR A 537 0.63 -12.56 -4.45
C THR A 537 0.16 -13.35 -5.68
N VAL A 538 -0.91 -14.13 -5.52
CA VAL A 538 -1.65 -14.77 -6.62
C VAL A 538 -3.14 -14.51 -6.40
N GLU A 539 -3.66 -13.52 -7.11
CA GLU A 539 -4.91 -12.83 -6.82
C GLU A 539 -5.89 -12.74 -8.01
N PRO A 540 -6.17 -13.82 -8.76
CA PRO A 540 -7.16 -13.73 -9.82
C PRO A 540 -8.52 -13.25 -9.32
N GLY A 541 -9.25 -12.54 -10.18
CA GLY A 541 -10.60 -12.10 -9.88
C GLY A 541 -11.47 -11.91 -11.12
N ILE A 542 -12.78 -12.00 -10.90
CA ILE A 542 -13.83 -11.75 -11.90
C ILE A 542 -14.83 -10.76 -11.30
N TYR A 543 -15.08 -9.67 -12.00
CA TYR A 543 -15.88 -8.53 -11.55
C TYR A 543 -16.95 -8.16 -12.58
N PHE A 544 -18.10 -7.76 -12.07
CA PHE A 544 -19.26 -7.29 -12.81
C PHE A 544 -19.45 -5.80 -12.53
N SER A 545 -18.50 -4.98 -12.98
CA SER A 545 -18.55 -3.52 -12.78
C SER A 545 -19.68 -2.90 -13.62
N PRO A 546 -20.68 -2.26 -12.99
CA PRO A 546 -21.79 -1.65 -13.73
C PRO A 546 -21.32 -0.60 -14.74
N LEU A 547 -20.32 0.20 -14.38
CA LEU A 547 -19.77 1.24 -15.25
C LEU A 547 -19.06 0.65 -16.47
N VAL A 548 -18.15 -0.31 -16.27
CA VAL A 548 -17.39 -0.92 -17.37
C VAL A 548 -18.32 -1.67 -18.32
N LEU A 549 -19.25 -2.46 -17.78
CA LEU A 549 -20.15 -3.29 -18.57
C LEU A 549 -21.22 -2.47 -19.29
N SER A 550 -21.73 -1.39 -18.70
CA SER A 550 -22.67 -0.49 -19.39
C SER A 550 -22.03 0.19 -20.60
N ILE A 551 -20.76 0.58 -20.51
CA ILE A 551 -20.00 1.12 -21.64
C ILE A 551 -19.79 0.03 -22.70
N ALA A 552 -19.38 -1.17 -22.28
CA ALA A 552 -19.14 -2.29 -23.18
C ALA A 552 -20.39 -2.73 -23.97
N LEU A 553 -21.57 -2.71 -23.33
CA LEU A 553 -22.85 -3.03 -23.98
C LEU A 553 -23.29 -1.99 -25.02
N GLN A 554 -22.79 -0.76 -24.94
CA GLN A 554 -23.09 0.29 -25.91
C GLN A 554 -22.17 0.27 -27.12
N ASP A 555 -20.98 -0.34 -27.02
CA ASP A 555 -20.03 -0.46 -28.12
C ASP A 555 -20.40 -1.67 -29.02
N PRO A 556 -20.83 -1.47 -30.28
CA PRO A 556 -21.23 -2.57 -31.16
C PRO A 556 -20.10 -3.58 -31.45
N THR A 557 -18.83 -3.15 -31.33
CA THR A 557 -17.68 -4.03 -31.56
C THR A 557 -17.46 -5.01 -30.42
N ILE A 558 -17.90 -4.65 -29.21
CA ILE A 558 -17.76 -5.42 -27.98
C ILE A 558 -19.06 -6.12 -27.59
N SER A 559 -20.20 -5.43 -27.68
CA SER A 559 -21.50 -5.91 -27.20
C SER A 559 -21.97 -7.18 -27.89
N GLN A 560 -21.58 -7.41 -29.15
CA GLN A 560 -21.81 -8.67 -29.87
C GLN A 560 -21.19 -9.91 -29.18
N HIS A 561 -20.25 -9.69 -28.25
CA HIS A 561 -19.59 -10.74 -27.48
C HIS A 561 -20.16 -10.94 -26.08
N LEU A 562 -21.18 -10.18 -25.70
CA LEU A 562 -21.78 -10.23 -24.37
C LEU A 562 -23.26 -10.61 -24.50
N ASP A 563 -23.67 -11.68 -23.81
CA ASP A 563 -25.09 -11.99 -23.68
C ASP A 563 -25.67 -11.15 -22.54
N ALA A 564 -26.41 -10.10 -22.89
CA ALA A 564 -26.97 -9.16 -21.92
C ALA A 564 -27.97 -9.81 -20.95
N ASP A 565 -28.71 -10.83 -21.39
CA ASP A 565 -29.70 -11.52 -20.56
C ASP A 565 -29.02 -12.39 -19.51
N VAL A 566 -28.01 -13.14 -19.94
CA VAL A 566 -27.18 -13.94 -19.03
C VAL A 566 -26.40 -13.01 -18.09
N LEU A 567 -25.77 -11.97 -18.60
CA LEU A 567 -24.96 -11.03 -17.82
C LEU A 567 -25.76 -10.40 -16.67
N ARG A 568 -27.02 -9.99 -16.92
CA ARG A 568 -27.90 -9.41 -15.89
C ARG A 568 -28.06 -10.30 -14.65
N ARG A 569 -28.05 -11.64 -14.82
CA ARG A 569 -28.16 -12.58 -13.70
C ARG A 569 -26.95 -12.50 -12.76
N TYR A 570 -25.77 -12.24 -13.31
CA TYR A 570 -24.50 -12.21 -12.55
C TYR A 570 -24.15 -10.83 -11.99
N MET A 571 -24.81 -9.75 -12.41
CA MET A 571 -24.52 -8.39 -11.92
C MET A 571 -24.56 -8.27 -10.38
N SER A 572 -25.43 -9.04 -9.72
CA SER A 572 -25.56 -9.06 -8.25
C SER A 572 -24.36 -9.69 -7.53
N VAL A 573 -23.56 -10.49 -8.21
CA VAL A 573 -22.31 -11.07 -7.66
C VAL A 573 -21.34 -9.94 -7.30
N GLY A 574 -21.32 -8.86 -8.10
CA GLY A 574 -20.41 -7.74 -7.94
C GLY A 574 -18.98 -8.13 -8.29
N GLY A 575 -18.32 -8.92 -7.45
CA GLY A 575 -16.96 -9.40 -7.74
C GLY A 575 -16.50 -10.50 -6.80
N VAL A 576 -15.62 -11.34 -7.31
CA VAL A 576 -14.89 -12.35 -6.54
C VAL A 576 -13.41 -12.20 -6.83
N ARG A 577 -12.60 -12.12 -5.76
CA ARG A 577 -11.13 -12.24 -5.81
C ARG A 577 -10.70 -13.23 -4.75
N ILE A 578 -9.76 -14.10 -5.11
CA ILE A 578 -9.13 -15.03 -4.16
C ILE A 578 -7.63 -14.81 -4.27
N GLU A 579 -7.03 -14.39 -3.17
CA GLU A 579 -5.63 -14.02 -3.14
C GLU A 579 -4.87 -14.71 -2.02
N ASP A 580 -3.74 -15.29 -2.39
CA ASP A 580 -2.81 -15.89 -1.45
C ASP A 580 -1.42 -15.32 -1.63
N VAL A 581 -0.64 -15.36 -0.54
CA VAL A 581 0.78 -15.09 -0.55
C VAL A 581 1.52 -16.41 -0.76
N VAL A 582 2.42 -16.41 -1.72
CA VAL A 582 3.25 -17.57 -2.05
C VAL A 582 4.73 -17.23 -2.07
N TYR A 583 5.54 -18.23 -1.75
CA TYR A 583 6.99 -18.18 -1.70
C TYR A 583 7.59 -19.22 -2.65
N ILE A 584 8.54 -18.83 -3.49
CA ILE A 584 9.29 -19.78 -4.33
C ILE A 584 10.47 -20.31 -3.52
N ARG A 585 10.46 -21.60 -3.15
CA ARG A 585 11.44 -22.13 -2.21
C ARG A 585 12.85 -22.20 -2.79
N PRO A 586 13.90 -21.77 -2.06
CA PRO A 586 15.29 -21.85 -2.49
C PRO A 586 15.82 -23.26 -2.77
N ASN A 587 15.30 -24.27 -2.07
CA ASN A 587 15.85 -25.64 -2.11
C ASN A 587 15.44 -26.44 -3.35
N ASP A 588 14.21 -26.26 -3.85
CA ASP A 588 13.66 -27.05 -4.95
C ASP A 588 12.99 -26.19 -6.05
N GLY A 589 12.91 -24.86 -5.86
CA GLY A 589 12.27 -23.94 -6.78
C GLY A 589 10.75 -24.09 -6.86
N LEU A 590 10.12 -24.89 -5.99
CA LEU A 590 8.68 -25.09 -6.01
C LEU A 590 7.96 -23.99 -5.21
N VAL A 591 6.71 -23.74 -5.57
CA VAL A 591 5.85 -22.80 -4.85
C VAL A 591 5.41 -23.39 -3.50
N GLU A 592 5.42 -22.54 -2.47
CA GLU A 592 4.84 -22.76 -1.16
C GLU A 592 3.76 -21.69 -0.94
N ASN A 593 2.53 -22.11 -0.66
CA ASN A 593 1.47 -21.19 -0.25
C ASN A 593 1.52 -21.03 1.27
N ILE A 594 1.73 -19.80 1.74
CA ILE A 594 1.86 -19.49 3.17
C ILE A 594 0.58 -18.88 3.77
N THR A 595 -0.47 -18.70 2.95
CA THR A 595 -1.78 -18.24 3.40
C THR A 595 -2.63 -19.39 3.94
N SER A 596 -3.24 -19.19 5.11
CA SER A 596 -4.06 -20.20 5.80
C SER A 596 -5.53 -19.79 5.98
N ALA A 597 -5.93 -18.65 5.40
CA ALA A 597 -7.31 -18.20 5.39
C ALA A 597 -8.20 -19.16 4.57
N PRO A 598 -9.40 -19.52 5.05
CA PRO A 598 -10.32 -20.41 4.34
C PRO A 598 -10.60 -19.95 2.91
N LYS A 599 -10.53 -20.84 1.93
CA LYS A 599 -10.81 -20.50 0.52
C LYS A 599 -11.50 -21.58 -0.30
N ALA A 600 -11.56 -22.82 0.19
CA ALA A 600 -12.39 -23.82 -0.48
C ALA A 600 -13.86 -23.44 -0.25
N LEU A 601 -14.71 -23.53 -1.28
CA LEU A 601 -16.11 -23.13 -1.20
C LEU A 601 -16.82 -23.74 0.02
N ALA A 602 -16.65 -25.05 0.23
CA ALA A 602 -17.22 -25.77 1.37
C ALA A 602 -16.65 -25.33 2.72
N GLU A 603 -15.36 -24.96 2.77
CA GLU A 603 -14.71 -24.46 3.99
C GLU A 603 -15.23 -23.08 4.36
N VAL A 604 -15.37 -22.19 3.37
CA VAL A 604 -15.94 -20.84 3.56
C VAL A 604 -17.38 -20.94 4.05
N GLU A 605 -18.22 -21.77 3.41
CA GLU A 605 -19.59 -22.00 3.89
C GLU A 605 -19.61 -22.57 5.32
N ALA A 606 -18.73 -23.53 5.63
CA ALA A 606 -18.69 -24.12 6.96
C ALA A 606 -18.39 -23.07 8.04
N VAL A 607 -17.39 -22.22 7.83
CA VAL A 607 -17.01 -21.15 8.78
C VAL A 607 -18.17 -20.18 9.02
N VAL A 608 -18.84 -19.72 7.95
CA VAL A 608 -19.94 -18.76 8.09
C VAL A 608 -21.19 -19.43 8.70
N GLN A 609 -21.52 -20.65 8.29
CA GLN A 609 -22.69 -21.36 8.81
C GLN A 609 -22.53 -21.76 10.27
N GLU A 610 -21.36 -22.23 10.68
CA GLU A 610 -21.08 -22.51 12.09
C GLU A 610 -21.32 -21.27 12.93
N ALA A 611 -20.80 -20.13 12.48
CA ALA A 611 -21.00 -18.87 13.16
C ALA A 611 -22.48 -18.43 13.23
N ILE A 612 -23.27 -18.65 12.17
CA ILE A 612 -24.72 -18.41 12.18
C ILE A 612 -25.41 -19.32 13.22
N ARG A 613 -25.06 -20.61 13.27
CA ARG A 613 -25.65 -21.57 14.21
C ARG A 613 -25.33 -21.24 15.67
N GLU A 614 -24.07 -20.88 15.98
CA GLU A 614 -23.69 -20.52 17.35
C GLU A 614 -24.45 -19.29 17.85
N ARG A 615 -24.64 -18.28 16.99
CA ARG A 615 -25.45 -17.09 17.34
C ARG A 615 -26.91 -17.42 17.61
N ALA A 616 -27.50 -18.31 16.81
CA ALA A 616 -28.88 -18.72 17.01
C ALA A 616 -29.09 -19.43 18.37
N LYS A 617 -28.06 -20.13 18.88
CA LYS A 617 -28.09 -20.72 20.23
C LYS A 617 -28.06 -19.65 21.32
N ASP A 618 -27.27 -18.60 21.15
CA ASP A 618 -27.17 -17.49 22.11
C ASP A 618 -28.47 -16.66 22.16
N GLU A 619 -29.11 -16.44 21.02
CA GLU A 619 -30.41 -15.74 20.95
C GLU A 619 -31.57 -16.57 21.51
N CYS A 620 -31.47 -17.91 21.47
CA CYS A 620 -32.43 -18.83 22.08
C CYS A 620 -32.20 -19.08 23.58
N ARG A 621 -31.14 -18.52 24.20
CA ARG A 621 -31.02 -18.56 25.66
C ARG A 621 -32.02 -17.57 26.27
N PRO A 622 -32.91 -18.00 27.19
CA PRO A 622 -33.76 -17.07 27.89
C PRO A 622 -32.85 -16.03 28.58
N SER A 623 -33.11 -14.76 28.31
CA SER A 623 -32.45 -13.69 29.06
C SER A 623 -32.71 -13.95 30.54
N LEU A 624 -31.70 -13.79 31.40
CA LEU A 624 -31.91 -13.86 32.86
C LEU A 624 -32.97 -12.85 33.36
N ALA A 625 -33.41 -11.92 32.50
CA ALA A 625 -34.48 -10.97 32.76
C ALA A 625 -35.89 -11.60 32.71
N SER A 626 -36.13 -12.72 32.02
CA SER A 626 -37.47 -13.33 31.92
C SER A 626 -37.81 -14.30 33.07
N SER A 627 -36.87 -14.57 33.98
CA SER A 627 -37.10 -15.43 35.15
C SER A 627 -37.56 -14.66 36.40
N LEU A 628 -37.83 -13.36 36.29
CA LEU A 628 -38.28 -12.51 37.42
C LEU A 628 -39.75 -12.07 37.33
N GLU A 629 -40.47 -12.41 36.26
CA GLU A 629 -41.90 -12.10 36.11
C GLU A 629 -42.72 -13.39 36.06
N GLY A 630 -42.86 -14.05 37.21
CA GLY A 630 -43.60 -15.31 37.28
C GLY A 630 -43.71 -15.87 38.69
N GLY A 631 -44.20 -15.09 39.65
CA GLY A 631 -44.43 -15.56 41.01
C GLY A 631 -45.24 -14.57 41.83
N LYS A 632 -46.56 -14.52 41.60
CA LYS A 632 -47.50 -14.07 42.62
C LYS A 632 -47.56 -15.17 43.68
N ASP A 633 -46.83 -15.01 44.77
CA ASP A 633 -47.19 -15.56 46.07
C ASP A 633 -46.71 -14.59 47.14
N ASP A 634 -47.68 -13.91 47.75
CA ASP A 634 -47.52 -13.12 48.95
C ASP A 634 -47.09 -14.02 50.12
N ALA A 635 -46.29 -13.43 51.02
CA ALA A 635 -45.92 -13.90 52.36
C ALA A 635 -44.76 -14.90 52.47
N ALA A 636 -43.52 -14.38 52.43
CA ALA A 636 -42.50 -14.65 53.46
C ALA A 636 -41.28 -13.74 53.28
N VAL A 637 -41.29 -12.58 53.94
CA VAL A 637 -40.06 -11.81 54.19
C VAL A 637 -39.18 -12.64 55.15
N LYS A 638 -38.30 -13.48 54.59
CA LYS A 638 -37.21 -14.11 55.34
C LYS A 638 -35.97 -13.22 55.28
N LYS A 639 -35.77 -12.53 56.40
CA LYS A 639 -34.52 -11.99 56.95
C LYS A 639 -33.26 -12.44 56.21
N LEU A 640 -32.62 -11.50 55.51
CA LEU A 640 -31.18 -11.55 55.27
C LEU A 640 -30.47 -11.71 56.63
N ALA A 641 -29.61 -12.71 56.72
CA ALA A 641 -28.79 -12.92 57.90
C ALA A 641 -27.94 -11.66 58.16
N PRO A 642 -27.79 -11.23 59.43
CA PRO A 642 -26.90 -10.12 59.74
C PRO A 642 -25.46 -10.47 59.33
N PRO A 643 -24.67 -9.49 58.87
CA PRO A 643 -23.28 -9.72 58.50
C PRO A 643 -22.51 -10.29 59.68
N SER A 644 -21.58 -11.19 59.37
CA SER A 644 -20.77 -11.88 60.38
C SER A 644 -19.97 -10.86 61.22
N MET A 645 -19.64 -11.21 62.46
CA MET A 645 -18.88 -10.35 63.39
C MET A 645 -17.62 -9.73 62.76
N ASN A 646 -16.96 -10.48 61.87
CA ASN A 646 -15.73 -10.02 61.19
C ASN A 646 -15.99 -8.92 60.15
N GLU A 647 -17.13 -8.93 59.43
CA GLU A 647 -17.43 -7.93 58.40
C GLU A 647 -17.79 -6.56 58.99
N LYS A 648 -18.31 -6.52 60.22
CA LYS A 648 -18.57 -5.25 60.93
C LYS A 648 -17.30 -4.63 61.49
N GLU A 649 -16.35 -5.45 61.95
CA GLU A 649 -15.06 -4.98 62.44
C GLU A 649 -14.20 -4.40 61.31
N ASP A 650 -14.20 -5.03 60.13
CA ASP A 650 -13.48 -4.54 58.94
C ASP A 650 -14.03 -3.20 58.42
N LEU A 651 -15.36 -3.04 58.40
CA LEU A 651 -16.01 -1.79 58.02
C LEU A 651 -15.74 -0.66 59.02
N GLN A 652 -15.63 -0.98 60.31
CA GLN A 652 -15.33 0.00 61.35
C GLN A 652 -13.85 0.42 61.31
N GLN A 653 -12.93 -0.51 61.05
CA GLN A 653 -11.51 -0.20 60.85
C GLN A 653 -11.25 0.64 59.59
N GLN A 654 -11.95 0.37 58.48
CA GLN A 654 -11.86 1.21 57.28
C GLN A 654 -12.36 2.63 57.53
N GLN A 655 -13.48 2.79 58.24
CA GLN A 655 -14.01 4.12 58.58
C GLN A 655 -13.09 4.89 59.54
N GLU A 656 -12.46 4.22 60.51
CA GLU A 656 -11.46 4.84 61.40
C GLU A 656 -10.17 5.21 60.66
N GLN A 657 -9.71 4.40 59.71
CA GLN A 657 -8.57 4.74 58.85
C GLN A 657 -8.86 5.96 57.97
N GLU A 658 -10.03 6.04 57.35
CA GLU A 658 -10.41 7.20 56.53
C GLU A 658 -10.54 8.47 57.38
N GLN A 659 -11.09 8.38 58.59
CA GLN A 659 -11.18 9.52 59.51
C GLN A 659 -9.79 9.96 60.03
N ASN A 660 -8.88 9.03 60.30
CA ASN A 660 -7.50 9.35 60.67
C ASN A 660 -6.71 9.98 59.51
N CYS A 661 -6.92 9.51 58.28
CA CYS A 661 -6.30 10.08 57.08
C CYS A 661 -6.80 11.52 56.82
N ARG A 662 -8.10 11.76 57.05
CA ARG A 662 -8.68 13.13 56.99
C ARG A 662 -8.14 14.04 58.09
N ARG A 663 -7.91 13.54 59.31
CA ARG A 663 -7.32 14.30 60.44
C ARG A 663 -5.84 14.65 60.22
N GLN A 664 -5.06 13.79 59.55
CA GLN A 664 -3.63 14.02 59.26
C GLN A 664 -3.36 15.00 58.10
N SER A 665 -4.38 15.37 57.31
CA SER A 665 -4.21 16.25 56.14
C SER A 665 -4.19 17.76 56.44
N SER A 666 -4.29 18.18 57.71
CA SER A 666 -4.40 19.59 58.13
C SER A 666 -3.06 20.24 58.56
N LEU A 667 -2.06 20.22 57.68
CA LEU A 667 -0.86 21.07 57.87
C LEU A 667 -1.15 22.52 57.43
N PRO A 668 -0.90 23.54 58.27
CA PRO A 668 -1.15 24.95 57.93
C PRO A 668 -0.40 25.37 56.65
N LYS A 669 -1.06 26.15 55.77
CA LYS A 669 -0.54 26.59 54.45
C LYS A 669 0.88 27.19 54.51
N THR A 670 1.27 27.79 55.63
CA THR A 670 2.60 28.40 55.85
C THR A 670 3.74 27.39 55.93
N LYS A 671 3.50 26.15 56.38
CA LYS A 671 4.52 25.08 56.44
C LYS A 671 4.71 24.35 55.09
N ARG A 672 3.67 24.27 54.25
CA ARG A 672 3.75 23.66 52.90
C ARG A 672 4.66 24.44 51.95
N VAL A 673 4.61 25.78 51.99
CA VAL A 673 5.49 26.64 51.19
C VAL A 673 6.96 26.50 51.61
N GLY A 674 7.21 26.32 52.92
CA GLY A 674 8.57 26.12 53.45
C GLY A 674 9.19 24.76 53.10
N LEU A 675 8.37 23.72 52.93
CA LEU A 675 8.82 22.39 52.50
C LEU A 675 9.13 22.37 51.00
N LEU A 676 8.24 22.96 50.18
CA LEU A 676 8.45 23.10 48.73
C LEU A 676 9.68 23.95 48.41
N LYS A 677 9.93 25.04 49.14
CA LYS A 677 11.17 25.85 48.99
C LYS A 677 12.44 25.13 49.42
N ARG A 678 12.36 24.09 50.26
CA ARG A 678 13.51 23.26 50.66
C ARG A 678 13.75 22.15 49.65
N MET A 679 12.70 21.50 49.15
CA MET A 679 12.79 20.53 48.06
C MET A 679 13.32 21.17 46.77
N TRP A 680 12.84 22.38 46.43
CA TRP A 680 13.36 23.13 45.29
C TRP A 680 14.85 23.49 45.44
N ARG A 681 15.29 23.85 46.65
CA ARG A 681 16.72 24.12 46.92
C ARG A 681 17.58 22.87 46.86
N ALA A 682 17.08 21.72 47.29
CA ALA A 682 17.77 20.44 47.17
C ALA A 682 17.86 19.95 45.71
N LEU A 683 16.81 20.14 44.91
CA LEU A 683 16.86 19.86 43.47
C LEU A 683 17.87 20.76 42.74
N LYS A 684 17.96 22.04 43.14
CA LYS A 684 18.90 23.01 42.55
C LYS A 684 20.37 22.78 42.91
N SER A 685 20.66 21.88 43.86
CA SER A 685 22.04 21.46 44.17
C SER A 685 22.41 20.09 43.59
N LEU A 686 21.44 19.42 42.95
CA LEU A 686 21.60 18.13 42.26
C LEU A 686 21.74 18.30 40.74
N VAL A 687 21.33 19.47 40.21
CA VAL A 687 21.68 20.02 38.90
C VAL A 687 22.86 20.96 39.11
#